data_AF-A0A842HJJ7-F1
#
_entry.id   AF-A0A842HJJ7-F1
#
_cell.length_a   1.000
_cell.length_b   1.000
_cell.length_c   1.000
_cell.angle_alpha   90.00
_cell.angle_beta   90.00
_cell.angle_gamma   90.00
#
_symmetry.space_group_name_H-M   'P 1'
#
loop_
_entity.id
_entity.type
_entity.pdbx_description
1 polymer ?
#
loop_
_entity_poly.entity_id
_entity_poly.type
_entity_poly.pdbx_seq_one_letter_code
_entity_poly.pdbx_strand_id
1 'polypeptide(L)'
;MRPTSLSNVFPIHWIILTILLLVPSLTGRAQEASARTITAIEIIHPREFDPVDLRHVELAATQFRLRIGDLPVRVSVKTSDSISSPGTPGLVYIYVGRPDSDPELARWLTDHQVAIPDATDPGPEGFYARIDADSPTAGQLAIVAGVSSRSILYGLGWVLQQTRFNDDGLYLKSGEICTAPSVQIRSTMGAEKQPMDPRAARETKARAWSFSEGLNYLDFQYMLGANQILNGWGSSIPSSTERSERAQDLDVGFIVCNSINGIGRENMQPGWRAHDAGGLHNANVCVSVPEAREFLLDGKEDYFAQVPRLDRIIWSPSDVAGCDCDACAPWSHTFYDLVKDLSERLHIYHPETKSIFANQDFQIADNEWFFSKIKNDNPSWIGGYCMAPGGSEQNTYGDVILNPKWENAPGPFPERAFLKSLRSYLHPGQEILSLIDISHWKRAENGIPYIDPILSEIYPRRTFNARPVAYHRVVTADISCVDGLLGYSEGNYDDFNKYLLLRLAWDPKLDARSIALEYYSYYTGEAAAETLADAVFQGEINYEKPLLENAAGIERSYELVTQARDLIPEDVLAHDWRYAMLAQRAVIDLYILRRQMALQNAYDSAIAELDRQLATNRPIKDLIPLIQSLENALEETPELLALRNEAIALDDLTDRNGGIRCAALLKIKDYDGIGVKWLASQLRHAAYEGESSSDIRNRISEVVNYDRTGPGEFYEDVGTLDYAPHFNFASGNLYYGTGSWADDSRPSQRTYAYSHSHQEGLEFQFDGLLKNTDYELILMHPNPSGVSFAINSPNEFDVVVNGEILHRVIPSGKGIDRISVRIPARLITNGDADIQFRRVKDRARSTCLSELWLRPVEG
;
A
#
# COMPACT_ATOMS: atom_id res chain seq x y z
N MET A 1 -7.31 55.02 2.83
CA MET A 1 -7.73 55.96 3.90
C MET A 1 -8.57 55.20 4.91
N ARG A 2 -8.07 54.97 6.13
CA ARG A 2 -8.87 54.88 7.37
C ARG A 2 -8.85 56.28 8.02
N PRO A 3 -9.54 56.63 9.14
CA PRO A 3 -10.48 55.87 10.03
C PRO A 3 -11.72 56.70 10.49
N THR A 4 -12.60 56.09 11.32
CA THR A 4 -13.23 56.59 12.59
C THR A 4 -14.50 55.74 12.86
N SER A 5 -14.63 54.86 13.86
CA SER A 5 -14.44 54.84 15.34
C SER A 5 -15.73 55.12 16.12
N LEU A 6 -16.16 54.09 16.89
CA LEU A 6 -16.69 54.13 18.28
C LEU A 6 -18.01 54.92 18.51
N SER A 7 -18.98 54.56 19.35
CA SER A 7 -19.20 53.49 20.32
C SER A 7 -20.54 53.76 21.04
N ASN A 8 -21.15 52.71 21.62
CA ASN A 8 -21.85 52.66 22.93
C ASN A 8 -23.39 52.56 23.07
N VAL A 9 -23.81 51.35 23.48
CA VAL A 9 -24.55 50.95 24.72
C VAL A 9 -26.10 50.92 24.74
N PHE A 10 -26.64 49.70 25.02
CA PHE A 10 -27.72 49.29 25.99
C PHE A 10 -28.65 48.18 25.42
N PRO A 11 -29.37 47.36 26.23
CA PRO A 11 -29.04 46.67 27.49
C PRO A 11 -29.31 45.14 27.46
N ILE A 12 -28.64 44.45 28.37
CA ILE A 12 -28.92 43.09 28.87
C ILE A 12 -30.30 43.07 29.53
N HIS A 13 -31.32 42.42 28.96
CA HIS A 13 -32.55 41.97 29.68
C HIS A 13 -33.40 40.89 28.95
N TRP A 14 -32.86 40.16 27.95
CA TRP A 14 -33.61 39.18 27.15
C TRP A 14 -33.05 37.74 27.16
N ILE A 15 -32.35 37.32 28.23
CA ILE A 15 -31.76 35.96 28.31
C ILE A 15 -32.46 35.02 29.30
N ILE A 16 -33.44 35.48 30.09
CA ILE A 16 -34.00 34.64 31.17
C ILE A 16 -35.40 34.06 30.87
N LEU A 17 -36.07 34.42 29.77
CA LEU A 17 -37.40 33.86 29.45
C LEU A 17 -37.46 32.85 28.28
N THR A 18 -36.37 32.59 27.56
CA THR A 18 -36.34 31.56 26.49
C THR A 18 -35.84 30.19 26.99
N ILE A 19 -35.33 30.11 28.23
CA ILE A 19 -34.76 28.88 28.82
C ILE A 19 -35.84 27.99 29.49
N LEU A 20 -37.07 28.47 29.67
CA LEU A 20 -38.12 27.75 30.41
C LEU A 20 -39.30 27.24 29.55
N LEU A 21 -39.20 27.32 28.22
CA LEU A 21 -40.21 26.78 27.27
C LEU A 21 -39.64 25.77 26.25
N LEU A 22 -38.38 25.33 26.43
CA LEU A 22 -37.72 24.28 25.62
C LEU A 22 -37.40 23.01 26.41
N VAL A 23 -38.06 22.79 27.56
CA VAL A 23 -37.99 21.54 28.33
C VAL A 23 -39.37 20.88 28.30
N PRO A 24 -39.70 20.27 27.14
CA PRO A 24 -39.91 18.84 27.15
C PRO A 24 -39.35 18.16 25.88
N SER A 25 -38.23 17.43 26.02
CA SER A 25 -37.88 16.29 25.13
C SER A 25 -36.65 15.48 25.58
N LEU A 26 -35.91 15.90 26.61
CA LEU A 26 -34.79 15.10 27.15
C LEU A 26 -35.24 13.78 27.81
N THR A 27 -36.49 13.69 28.29
CA THR A 27 -37.06 12.42 28.77
C THR A 27 -37.66 11.57 27.65
N GLY A 28 -37.93 12.13 26.47
CA GLY A 28 -38.44 11.41 25.30
C GLY A 28 -37.34 10.68 24.52
N ARG A 29 -36.17 11.31 24.35
CA ARG A 29 -35.01 10.67 23.69
C ARG A 29 -34.43 9.50 24.46
N ALA A 30 -34.40 9.57 25.80
CA ALA A 30 -33.92 8.47 26.63
C ALA A 30 -34.89 7.27 26.67
N GLN A 31 -36.16 7.46 26.31
CA GLN A 31 -37.17 6.40 26.27
C GLN A 31 -37.34 5.80 24.86
N GLU A 32 -36.99 6.53 23.79
CA GLU A 32 -36.97 6.01 22.41
C GLU A 32 -35.71 5.17 22.08
N ALA A 33 -34.60 5.39 22.79
CA ALA A 33 -33.34 4.70 22.51
C ALA A 33 -33.34 3.22 22.95
N SER A 34 -33.97 2.89 24.09
CA SER A 34 -33.98 1.49 24.60
C SER A 34 -34.82 0.52 23.77
N ALA A 35 -35.70 1.03 22.90
CA ALA A 35 -36.56 0.23 22.03
C ALA A 35 -35.85 -0.31 20.77
N ARG A 36 -34.63 0.16 20.47
CA ARG A 36 -33.89 -0.20 19.25
C ARG A 36 -32.74 -1.18 19.46
N THR A 37 -32.34 -1.43 20.71
CA THR A 37 -31.26 -2.38 20.99
C THR A 37 -31.71 -3.81 20.72
N ILE A 38 -30.94 -4.52 19.91
CA ILE A 38 -31.17 -5.93 19.62
C ILE A 38 -30.84 -6.76 20.86
N THR A 39 -31.71 -7.72 21.18
CA THR A 39 -31.52 -8.71 22.26
C THR A 39 -31.37 -10.13 21.71
N ALA A 40 -31.87 -10.37 20.50
CA ALA A 40 -31.65 -11.63 19.79
C ALA A 40 -31.79 -11.47 18.27
N ILE A 41 -31.00 -12.23 17.54
CA ILE A 41 -31.05 -12.41 16.09
C ILE A 41 -31.38 -13.88 15.81
N GLU A 42 -32.44 -14.11 15.05
CA GLU A 42 -32.84 -15.43 14.57
C GLU A 42 -32.72 -15.43 13.04
N ILE A 43 -31.78 -16.20 12.51
CA ILE A 43 -31.67 -16.42 11.06
C ILE A 43 -32.56 -17.61 10.72
N ILE A 44 -33.56 -17.36 9.89
CA ILE A 44 -34.65 -18.28 9.58
C ILE A 44 -34.50 -18.73 8.13
N HIS A 45 -34.41 -20.03 7.91
CA HIS A 45 -34.42 -20.63 6.58
C HIS A 45 -35.59 -21.63 6.45
N PRO A 46 -36.05 -21.94 5.23
CA PRO A 46 -37.09 -22.96 5.01
C PRO A 46 -36.62 -24.35 5.46
N ARG A 47 -37.57 -25.27 5.70
CA ARG A 47 -37.23 -26.65 6.15
C ARG A 47 -36.40 -27.43 5.15
N GLU A 48 -36.73 -27.30 3.87
CA GLU A 48 -35.94 -27.83 2.77
C GLU A 48 -35.00 -26.73 2.30
N PHE A 49 -33.71 -26.87 2.59
CA PHE A 49 -32.69 -25.87 2.32
C PHE A 49 -31.41 -26.53 1.84
N ASP A 50 -30.78 -25.95 0.82
CA ASP A 50 -29.57 -26.52 0.24
C ASP A 50 -28.43 -26.58 1.29
N PRO A 51 -27.64 -27.66 1.34
CA PRO A 51 -26.55 -27.79 2.30
C PRO A 51 -25.47 -26.69 2.20
N VAL A 52 -25.21 -26.15 1.00
CA VAL A 52 -24.31 -25.00 0.80
C VAL A 52 -24.94 -23.75 1.39
N ASP A 53 -26.22 -23.50 1.10
CA ASP A 53 -26.95 -22.33 1.62
C ASP A 53 -26.97 -22.36 3.17
N LEU A 54 -27.16 -23.54 3.77
CA LEU A 54 -27.09 -23.71 5.22
C LEU A 54 -25.70 -23.39 5.79
N ARG A 55 -24.61 -23.78 5.10
CA ARG A 55 -23.25 -23.41 5.50
C ARG A 55 -23.04 -21.90 5.46
N HIS A 56 -23.61 -21.19 4.49
CA HIS A 56 -23.59 -19.73 4.45
C HIS A 56 -24.38 -19.09 5.60
N VAL A 57 -25.53 -19.66 5.96
CA VAL A 57 -26.32 -19.23 7.13
C VAL A 57 -25.54 -19.40 8.43
N GLU A 58 -24.86 -20.53 8.63
CA GLU A 58 -24.04 -20.79 9.82
C GLU A 58 -22.79 -19.89 9.88
N LEU A 59 -22.18 -19.62 8.73
CA LEU A 59 -21.10 -18.63 8.60
C LEU A 59 -21.61 -17.24 9.01
N ALA A 60 -22.76 -16.80 8.48
CA ALA A 60 -23.36 -15.53 8.84
C ALA A 60 -23.66 -15.46 10.35
N ALA A 61 -24.25 -16.52 10.93
CA ALA A 61 -24.48 -16.60 12.37
C ALA A 61 -23.18 -16.44 13.18
N THR A 62 -22.08 -17.04 12.71
CA THR A 62 -20.75 -16.88 13.32
C THR A 62 -20.26 -15.44 13.23
N GLN A 63 -20.40 -14.79 12.07
CA GLN A 63 -20.01 -13.39 11.89
C GLN A 63 -20.86 -12.41 12.71
N PHE A 64 -22.17 -12.66 12.86
CA PHE A 64 -23.00 -11.90 13.80
C PHE A 64 -22.52 -12.06 15.25
N ARG A 65 -22.16 -13.27 15.69
CA ARG A 65 -21.61 -13.49 17.05
C ARG A 65 -20.29 -12.74 17.25
N LEU A 66 -19.39 -12.79 16.27
CA LEU A 66 -18.12 -12.04 16.31
C LEU A 66 -18.36 -10.54 16.37
N ARG A 67 -19.32 -10.03 15.60
CA ARG A 67 -19.73 -8.63 15.59
C ARG A 67 -20.34 -8.19 16.92
N ILE A 68 -21.14 -9.05 17.55
CA ILE A 68 -21.77 -8.81 18.85
C ILE A 68 -20.74 -8.79 19.99
N GLY A 69 -19.71 -9.62 19.92
CA GLY A 69 -18.71 -9.74 20.97
C GLY A 69 -19.35 -10.15 22.31
N ASP A 70 -19.10 -9.37 23.36
CA ASP A 70 -19.59 -9.64 24.71
C ASP A 70 -20.98 -9.06 25.01
N LEU A 71 -21.62 -8.40 24.02
CA LEU A 71 -22.97 -7.87 24.20
C LEU A 71 -23.98 -9.00 24.47
N PRO A 72 -25.02 -8.76 25.29
CA PRO A 72 -26.01 -9.77 25.68
C PRO A 72 -27.03 -10.09 24.57
N VAL A 73 -26.56 -10.29 23.34
CA VAL A 73 -27.36 -10.58 22.15
C VAL A 73 -27.21 -12.04 21.76
N ARG A 74 -28.31 -12.77 21.66
CA ARG A 74 -28.29 -14.18 21.26
C ARG A 74 -28.41 -14.33 19.75
N VAL A 75 -27.61 -15.19 19.13
CA VAL A 75 -27.73 -15.54 17.70
C VAL A 75 -28.10 -17.01 17.57
N SER A 76 -29.21 -17.29 16.90
CA SER A 76 -29.66 -18.66 16.62
C SER A 76 -30.07 -18.84 15.16
N VAL A 77 -29.87 -20.05 14.65
CA VAL A 77 -30.38 -20.48 13.34
C VAL A 77 -31.62 -21.33 13.58
N LYS A 78 -32.70 -21.07 12.85
CA LYS A 78 -34.00 -21.74 12.99
C LYS A 78 -34.61 -22.06 11.64
N THR A 79 -35.54 -23.01 11.66
CA THR A 79 -36.35 -23.38 10.50
C THR A 79 -37.78 -22.86 10.64
N SER A 80 -38.31 -22.26 9.57
CA SER A 80 -39.71 -21.88 9.45
C SER A 80 -40.13 -21.81 7.98
N ASP A 81 -41.32 -22.29 7.66
CA ASP A 81 -41.91 -22.18 6.32
C ASP A 81 -42.89 -20.99 6.24
N SER A 82 -42.86 -20.08 7.23
CA SER A 82 -43.65 -18.85 7.25
C SER A 82 -42.79 -17.63 7.48
N ILE A 83 -43.09 -16.57 6.73
CA ILE A 83 -42.46 -15.25 6.86
C ILE A 83 -43.39 -14.38 7.71
N SER A 84 -42.94 -14.04 8.92
CA SER A 84 -43.69 -13.14 9.81
C SER A 84 -42.76 -12.24 10.60
N SER A 85 -43.19 -11.01 10.87
CA SER A 85 -42.44 -10.10 11.73
C SER A 85 -42.50 -10.59 13.19
N PRO A 86 -41.39 -10.52 13.93
CA PRO A 86 -41.41 -10.81 15.35
C PRO A 86 -42.25 -9.75 16.09
N GLY A 87 -43.22 -10.18 16.89
CA GLY A 87 -44.03 -9.26 17.71
C GLY A 87 -43.28 -8.70 18.92
N THR A 88 -42.09 -9.22 19.23
CA THR A 88 -41.30 -8.89 20.43
C THR A 88 -40.27 -7.81 20.11
N PRO A 89 -40.29 -6.65 20.79
CA PRO A 89 -39.25 -5.62 20.65
C PRO A 89 -37.84 -6.17 20.89
N GLY A 90 -36.86 -5.69 20.11
CA GLY A 90 -35.47 -6.11 20.20
C GLY A 90 -35.16 -7.50 19.63
N LEU A 91 -36.16 -8.23 19.10
CA LEU A 91 -35.95 -9.48 18.36
C LEU A 91 -35.85 -9.19 16.86
N VAL A 92 -34.82 -9.71 16.19
CA VAL A 92 -34.63 -9.58 14.74
C VAL A 92 -34.81 -10.94 14.09
N TYR A 93 -35.72 -11.04 13.13
CA TYR A 93 -35.87 -12.21 12.26
C TYR A 93 -35.24 -11.90 10.91
N ILE A 94 -34.27 -12.71 10.51
CA ILE A 94 -33.65 -12.64 9.19
C ILE A 94 -34.12 -13.85 8.40
N TYR A 95 -35.17 -13.69 7.59
CA TYR A 95 -35.65 -14.76 6.72
C TYR A 95 -34.80 -14.79 5.45
N VAL A 96 -34.28 -15.97 5.11
CA VAL A 96 -33.35 -16.14 4.00
C VAL A 96 -33.70 -17.37 3.17
N GLY A 97 -33.72 -17.20 1.84
CA GLY A 97 -34.11 -18.27 0.92
C GLY A 97 -33.81 -17.96 -0.54
N ARG A 98 -34.01 -18.98 -1.39
CA ARG A 98 -34.01 -18.82 -2.86
C ARG A 98 -35.41 -19.05 -3.40
N PRO A 99 -36.00 -18.09 -4.15
CA PRO A 99 -37.41 -18.16 -4.58
C PRO A 99 -37.75 -19.34 -5.50
N ASP A 100 -36.76 -19.94 -6.17
CA ASP A 100 -36.94 -21.14 -6.99
C ASP A 100 -37.20 -22.41 -6.16
N SER A 101 -36.69 -22.44 -4.92
CA SER A 101 -36.84 -23.54 -3.96
C SER A 101 -37.74 -23.21 -2.75
N ASP A 102 -38.13 -21.95 -2.57
CA ASP A 102 -38.90 -21.46 -1.43
C ASP A 102 -40.22 -20.79 -1.90
N PRO A 103 -41.33 -21.55 -1.91
CA PRO A 103 -42.63 -21.04 -2.37
C PRO A 103 -43.20 -19.91 -1.51
N GLU A 104 -42.84 -19.84 -0.22
CA GLU A 104 -43.32 -18.79 0.67
C GLU A 104 -42.60 -17.48 0.38
N LEU A 105 -41.28 -17.54 0.21
CA LEU A 105 -40.49 -16.38 -0.24
C LEU A 105 -40.94 -15.89 -1.62
N ALA A 106 -41.18 -16.81 -2.57
CA ALA A 106 -41.67 -16.45 -3.90
C ALA A 106 -43.02 -15.72 -3.85
N ARG A 107 -43.94 -16.19 -2.97
CA ARG A 107 -45.22 -15.51 -2.74
C ARG A 107 -45.01 -14.15 -2.09
N TRP A 108 -44.16 -14.06 -1.07
CA TRP A 108 -43.85 -12.79 -0.40
C TRP A 108 -43.33 -11.75 -1.39
N LEU A 109 -42.37 -12.12 -2.25
CA LEU A 109 -41.83 -11.23 -3.28
C LEU A 109 -42.91 -10.76 -4.26
N THR A 110 -43.81 -11.68 -4.67
CA THR A 110 -44.93 -11.36 -5.56
C THR A 110 -45.91 -10.38 -4.90
N ASP A 111 -46.31 -10.65 -3.65
CA ASP A 111 -47.26 -9.83 -2.89
C ASP A 111 -46.71 -8.42 -2.63
N HIS A 112 -45.39 -8.30 -2.47
CA HIS A 112 -44.69 -7.02 -2.25
C HIS A 112 -44.19 -6.37 -3.55
N GLN A 113 -44.47 -6.96 -4.72
CA GLN A 113 -44.07 -6.46 -6.04
C GLN A 113 -42.54 -6.25 -6.18
N VAL A 114 -41.76 -7.13 -5.57
CA VAL A 114 -40.30 -7.08 -5.60
C VAL A 114 -39.78 -7.92 -6.76
N ALA A 115 -39.00 -7.30 -7.65
CA ALA A 115 -38.18 -8.01 -8.63
C ALA A 115 -36.79 -8.26 -8.04
N ILE A 116 -36.31 -9.50 -8.16
CA ILE A 116 -34.94 -9.89 -7.79
C ILE A 116 -34.06 -9.90 -9.04
N PRO A 117 -32.73 -9.88 -8.89
CA PRO A 117 -31.84 -9.93 -10.05
C PRO A 117 -32.07 -11.20 -10.88
N ASP A 118 -31.90 -11.12 -12.19
CA ASP A 118 -32.06 -12.25 -13.10
C ASP A 118 -30.85 -12.40 -14.04
N ALA A 119 -30.95 -13.29 -15.03
CA ALA A 119 -29.87 -13.57 -15.97
C ALA A 119 -29.48 -12.37 -16.87
N THR A 120 -30.26 -11.28 -16.85
CA THR A 120 -29.97 -10.04 -17.57
C THR A 120 -29.20 -9.02 -16.73
N ASP A 121 -29.14 -9.20 -15.41
CA ASP A 121 -28.27 -8.44 -14.52
C ASP A 121 -26.80 -8.89 -14.65
N PRO A 122 -25.83 -8.00 -14.41
CA PRO A 122 -24.42 -8.39 -14.41
C PRO A 122 -24.13 -9.40 -13.30
N GLY A 123 -23.75 -10.61 -13.69
CA GLY A 123 -23.30 -11.68 -12.78
C GLY A 123 -24.44 -12.52 -12.16
N PRO A 124 -24.33 -13.87 -12.12
CA PRO A 124 -25.38 -14.76 -11.60
C PRO A 124 -25.44 -14.81 -10.05
N GLU A 125 -24.87 -13.82 -9.38
CA GLU A 125 -24.62 -13.81 -7.93
C GLU A 125 -25.44 -12.73 -7.20
N GLY A 126 -26.39 -12.11 -7.89
CA GLY A 126 -27.20 -11.02 -7.33
C GLY A 126 -28.15 -11.46 -6.21
N PHE A 127 -28.59 -10.51 -5.40
CA PHE A 127 -29.57 -10.74 -4.33
C PHE A 127 -30.48 -9.52 -4.15
N TYR A 128 -31.60 -9.77 -3.49
CA TYR A 128 -32.44 -8.76 -2.88
C TYR A 128 -32.35 -8.88 -1.35
N ALA A 129 -32.25 -7.76 -0.65
CA ALA A 129 -32.34 -7.71 0.80
C ALA A 129 -33.11 -6.47 1.27
N ARG A 130 -33.91 -6.62 2.31
CA ARG A 130 -34.66 -5.52 2.94
C ARG A 130 -34.74 -5.72 4.44
N ILE A 131 -34.66 -4.62 5.19
CA ILE A 131 -34.81 -4.58 6.65
C ILE A 131 -35.90 -3.58 7.01
N ASP A 132 -36.98 -4.08 7.59
CA ASP A 132 -38.09 -3.29 8.13
C ASP A 132 -37.82 -2.99 9.62
N ALA A 133 -37.36 -1.77 9.90
CA ALA A 133 -36.97 -1.32 11.25
C ALA A 133 -37.92 -0.28 11.87
N ASP A 134 -39.08 -0.01 11.23
CA ASP A 134 -39.82 1.24 11.48
C ASP A 134 -40.70 1.24 12.74
N SER A 135 -40.84 0.10 13.43
CA SER A 135 -41.66 -0.01 14.64
C SER A 135 -40.79 -0.15 15.90
N PRO A 136 -40.75 0.84 16.81
CA PRO A 136 -40.08 0.71 18.10
C PRO A 136 -40.80 -0.24 19.06
N THR A 137 -42.04 -0.63 18.74
CA THR A 137 -42.87 -1.49 19.59
C THR A 137 -42.99 -2.93 19.09
N ALA A 138 -42.32 -3.27 17.99
CA ALA A 138 -42.27 -4.62 17.43
C ALA A 138 -40.83 -5.03 17.17
N GLY A 139 -40.61 -6.32 16.93
CA GLY A 139 -39.32 -6.79 16.44
C GLY A 139 -39.13 -6.45 14.95
N GLN A 140 -37.90 -6.62 14.46
CA GLN A 140 -37.51 -6.27 13.09
C GLN A 140 -37.57 -7.51 12.21
N LEU A 141 -37.97 -7.33 10.95
CA LEU A 141 -37.91 -8.36 9.92
C LEU A 141 -36.91 -7.93 8.85
N ALA A 142 -35.95 -8.81 8.56
CA ALA A 142 -35.09 -8.73 7.41
C ALA A 142 -35.42 -9.87 6.45
N ILE A 143 -35.51 -9.58 5.16
CA ILE A 143 -35.70 -10.54 4.08
C ILE A 143 -34.43 -10.57 3.25
N VAL A 144 -33.94 -11.77 2.92
CA VAL A 144 -32.84 -12.00 1.98
C VAL A 144 -33.29 -13.02 0.95
N ALA A 145 -33.34 -12.61 -0.32
CA ALA A 145 -33.69 -13.47 -1.45
C ALA A 145 -32.50 -13.56 -2.42
N GLY A 146 -31.93 -14.75 -2.55
CA GLY A 146 -30.82 -15.02 -3.46
C GLY A 146 -31.25 -15.71 -4.76
N VAL A 147 -30.48 -15.53 -5.83
CA VAL A 147 -30.66 -16.26 -7.11
C VAL A 147 -29.70 -17.45 -7.26
N SER A 148 -28.73 -17.56 -6.34
CA SER A 148 -27.75 -18.64 -6.24
C SER A 148 -27.35 -18.85 -4.78
N SER A 149 -26.60 -19.91 -4.48
CA SER A 149 -26.07 -20.13 -3.12
C SER A 149 -25.18 -18.96 -2.66
N ARG A 150 -24.26 -18.49 -3.50
CA ARG A 150 -23.42 -17.32 -3.17
C ARG A 150 -24.22 -16.04 -2.92
N SER A 151 -25.38 -15.89 -3.58
CA SER A 151 -26.28 -14.76 -3.31
C SER A 151 -26.79 -14.73 -1.88
N ILE A 152 -26.99 -15.89 -1.25
CA ILE A 152 -27.37 -16.00 0.17
C ILE A 152 -26.26 -15.43 1.06
N LEU A 153 -25.01 -15.81 0.80
CA LEU A 153 -23.84 -15.30 1.51
C LEU A 153 -23.74 -13.77 1.42
N TYR A 154 -23.90 -13.20 0.23
CA TYR A 154 -23.78 -11.74 0.01
C TYR A 154 -24.96 -10.96 0.59
N GLY A 155 -26.18 -11.48 0.47
CA GLY A 155 -27.35 -10.85 1.07
C GLY A 155 -27.31 -10.82 2.60
N LEU A 156 -26.88 -11.92 3.23
CA LEU A 156 -26.61 -11.95 4.68
C LEU A 156 -25.45 -11.02 5.06
N GLY A 157 -24.43 -10.93 4.21
CA GLY A 157 -23.32 -9.96 4.33
C GLY A 157 -23.78 -8.51 4.35
N TRP A 158 -24.73 -8.17 3.47
CA TRP A 158 -25.33 -6.85 3.44
C TRP A 158 -26.13 -6.55 4.72
N VAL A 159 -26.93 -7.51 5.22
CA VAL A 159 -27.66 -7.35 6.49
C VAL A 159 -26.70 -7.18 7.67
N LEU A 160 -25.63 -7.98 7.74
CA LEU A 160 -24.58 -7.84 8.76
C LEU A 160 -23.97 -6.42 8.73
N GLN A 161 -23.70 -5.90 7.54
CA GLN A 161 -23.19 -4.55 7.35
C GLN A 161 -24.18 -3.45 7.74
N GLN A 162 -25.47 -3.74 7.93
CA GLN A 162 -26.44 -2.78 8.47
C GLN A 162 -26.48 -2.73 10.00
N THR A 163 -25.68 -3.56 10.69
CA THR A 163 -25.54 -3.46 12.14
C THR A 163 -24.75 -2.22 12.55
N ARG A 164 -25.18 -1.55 13.61
CA ARG A 164 -24.59 -0.30 14.12
C ARG A 164 -24.46 -0.35 15.64
N PHE A 165 -23.46 0.35 16.15
CA PHE A 165 -23.28 0.55 17.58
C PHE A 165 -23.77 1.95 18.00
N ASN A 166 -24.29 2.02 19.21
CA ASN A 166 -24.51 3.24 19.99
C ASN A 166 -24.19 2.96 21.46
N ASP A 167 -24.39 3.94 22.34
CA ASP A 167 -24.12 3.81 23.78
C ASP A 167 -24.98 2.73 24.47
N ASP A 168 -26.14 2.39 23.88
CA ASP A 168 -27.09 1.41 24.41
C ASP A 168 -26.87 -0.02 23.85
N GLY A 169 -25.92 -0.20 22.93
CA GLY A 169 -25.56 -1.50 22.34
C GLY A 169 -25.67 -1.56 20.81
N LEU A 170 -26.08 -2.73 20.30
CA LEU A 170 -26.19 -3.01 18.87
C LEU A 170 -27.62 -2.78 18.37
N TYR A 171 -27.78 -2.09 17.24
CA TYR A 171 -29.05 -1.97 16.52
C TYR A 171 -28.89 -2.28 15.03
N LEU A 172 -30.00 -2.55 14.34
CA LEU A 172 -30.03 -2.85 12.90
C LEU A 172 -30.70 -1.70 12.16
N LYS A 173 -29.99 -1.10 11.20
CA LYS A 173 -30.49 0.00 10.36
C LYS A 173 -31.47 -0.53 9.31
N SER A 174 -32.59 0.16 9.09
CA SER A 174 -33.47 -0.14 7.95
C SER A 174 -32.78 0.17 6.64
N GLY A 175 -33.20 -0.55 5.60
CA GLY A 175 -32.71 -0.35 4.25
C GLY A 175 -33.26 -1.40 3.30
N GLU A 176 -33.09 -1.15 2.02
CA GLU A 176 -33.48 -2.07 0.95
C GLU A 176 -32.44 -1.99 -0.16
N ILE A 177 -32.10 -3.14 -0.73
CA ILE A 177 -31.17 -3.25 -1.85
C ILE A 177 -31.58 -4.39 -2.77
N CYS A 178 -31.45 -4.17 -4.07
CA CYS A 178 -31.53 -5.19 -5.10
C CYS A 178 -30.32 -4.99 -6.02
N THR A 179 -29.37 -5.92 -6.03
CA THR A 179 -28.07 -5.67 -6.67
C THR A 179 -27.36 -6.96 -7.09
N ALA A 180 -26.47 -6.86 -8.07
CA ALA A 180 -25.63 -7.93 -8.58
C ALA A 180 -24.21 -7.39 -8.89
N PRO A 181 -23.17 -8.23 -8.81
CA PRO A 181 -21.79 -7.76 -8.94
C PRO A 181 -21.39 -7.44 -10.39
N SER A 182 -20.67 -6.35 -10.58
CA SER A 182 -20.22 -5.92 -11.91
C SER A 182 -19.01 -6.70 -12.44
N VAL A 183 -18.19 -7.27 -11.57
CA VAL A 183 -16.99 -8.06 -11.94
C VAL A 183 -17.20 -9.52 -11.57
N GLN A 184 -16.87 -10.44 -12.48
CA GLN A 184 -17.11 -11.87 -12.27
C GLN A 184 -16.18 -12.49 -11.22
N ILE A 185 -14.90 -12.12 -11.21
CA ILE A 185 -13.88 -12.72 -10.33
C ILE A 185 -13.39 -11.66 -9.35
N ARG A 186 -13.57 -11.89 -8.05
CA ARG A 186 -13.31 -10.89 -7.01
C ARG A 186 -12.60 -11.52 -5.83
N SER A 187 -11.42 -11.00 -5.49
CA SER A 187 -10.64 -11.51 -4.35
C SER A 187 -9.69 -10.45 -3.79
N THR A 188 -9.20 -10.69 -2.58
CA THR A 188 -7.99 -10.04 -2.07
C THR A 188 -7.13 -11.09 -1.36
N MET A 189 -5.81 -10.87 -1.33
CA MET A 189 -4.93 -11.68 -0.51
C MET A 189 -5.17 -11.35 0.97
N GLY A 190 -5.66 -12.33 1.72
CA GLY A 190 -5.80 -12.18 3.17
C GLY A 190 -4.70 -12.90 3.92
N ALA A 191 -4.34 -12.31 5.06
CA ALA A 191 -3.50 -12.97 6.04
C ALA A 191 -4.28 -14.01 6.85
N GLU A 192 -3.61 -15.09 7.21
CA GLU A 192 -4.19 -16.19 7.97
C GLU A 192 -3.53 -16.31 9.34
N LYS A 193 -2.25 -16.68 9.39
CA LYS A 193 -1.49 -16.79 10.66
C LYS A 193 -0.73 -15.53 11.01
N GLN A 194 -0.33 -14.73 10.03
CA GLN A 194 0.41 -13.49 10.26
C GLN A 194 -0.25 -12.34 9.50
N PRO A 195 -0.90 -11.37 10.17
CA PRO A 195 -1.61 -10.23 9.56
C PRO A 195 -0.69 -9.14 8.99
N MET A 196 0.58 -9.45 8.77
CA MET A 196 1.58 -8.54 8.22
C MET A 196 2.78 -9.33 7.67
N ASP A 197 3.60 -8.69 6.84
CA ASP A 197 4.81 -9.29 6.28
C ASP A 197 5.64 -9.98 7.38
N PRO A 198 6.05 -11.26 7.20
CA PRO A 198 6.77 -12.01 8.21
C PRO A 198 8.06 -11.32 8.69
N ARG A 199 8.75 -10.55 7.83
CA ARG A 199 9.92 -9.78 8.25
C ARG A 199 9.53 -8.61 9.14
N ALA A 200 8.57 -7.79 8.72
CA ALA A 200 8.04 -6.70 9.54
C ALA A 200 7.46 -7.20 10.89
N ALA A 201 6.75 -8.33 10.88
CA ALA A 201 6.23 -8.97 12.10
C ALA A 201 7.34 -9.31 13.09
N ARG A 202 8.44 -9.90 12.60
CA ARG A 202 9.60 -10.24 13.46
C ARG A 202 10.31 -9.00 13.99
N GLU A 203 10.52 -7.99 13.16
CA GLU A 203 11.20 -6.75 13.54
C GLU A 203 10.40 -5.97 14.60
N THR A 204 9.08 -5.93 14.46
CA THR A 204 8.17 -5.23 15.38
C THR A 204 7.68 -6.10 16.55
N LYS A 205 7.88 -7.42 16.48
CA LYS A 205 7.33 -8.43 17.42
C LYS A 205 5.80 -8.45 17.47
N ALA A 206 5.16 -8.20 16.34
CA ALA A 206 3.71 -8.27 16.25
C ALA A 206 3.16 -9.68 16.49
N ARG A 207 1.98 -9.77 17.07
CA ARG A 207 1.30 -11.01 17.44
C ARG A 207 0.86 -11.77 16.18
N ALA A 208 1.06 -13.08 16.21
CA ALA A 208 0.46 -13.98 15.23
C ALA A 208 -1.02 -14.23 15.54
N TRP A 209 -1.82 -14.40 14.50
CA TRP A 209 -3.19 -14.87 14.60
C TRP A 209 -3.25 -16.38 14.78
N SER A 210 -4.26 -16.83 15.51
CA SER A 210 -4.74 -18.21 15.40
C SER A 210 -5.34 -18.42 14.01
N PHE A 211 -5.37 -19.68 13.57
CA PHE A 211 -5.98 -20.04 12.29
C PHE A 211 -7.45 -19.58 12.19
N SER A 212 -8.20 -19.71 13.29
CA SER A 212 -9.60 -19.26 13.36
C SER A 212 -9.75 -17.74 13.22
N GLU A 213 -8.86 -16.93 13.80
CA GLU A 213 -8.88 -15.47 13.61
C GLU A 213 -8.70 -15.10 12.13
N GLY A 214 -7.73 -15.72 11.46
CA GLY A 214 -7.49 -15.53 10.04
C GLY A 214 -8.67 -15.94 9.16
N LEU A 215 -9.26 -17.10 9.43
CA LEU A 215 -10.47 -17.56 8.73
C LEU A 215 -11.66 -16.61 8.95
N ASN A 216 -11.88 -16.16 10.18
CA ASN A 216 -12.98 -15.22 10.49
C ASN A 216 -12.83 -13.90 9.72
N TYR A 217 -11.59 -13.42 9.58
CA TYR A 217 -11.30 -12.23 8.78
C TYR A 217 -11.58 -12.44 7.29
N LEU A 218 -11.16 -13.58 6.73
CA LEU A 218 -11.43 -13.96 5.34
C LEU A 218 -12.93 -14.15 5.08
N ASP A 219 -13.65 -14.81 5.99
CA ASP A 219 -15.08 -15.05 5.91
C ASP A 219 -15.88 -13.74 5.79
N PHE A 220 -15.46 -12.70 6.50
CA PHE A 220 -16.07 -11.38 6.35
C PHE A 220 -15.89 -10.80 4.94
N GLN A 221 -14.73 -11.00 4.30
CA GLN A 221 -14.52 -10.57 2.92
C GLN A 221 -15.40 -11.35 1.93
N TYR A 222 -15.64 -12.64 2.17
CA TYR A 222 -16.59 -13.42 1.35
C TYR A 222 -18.00 -12.87 1.52
N MET A 223 -18.44 -12.55 2.73
CA MET A 223 -19.72 -11.86 2.95
C MET A 223 -19.79 -10.47 2.30
N LEU A 224 -18.64 -9.80 2.09
CA LEU A 224 -18.56 -8.50 1.40
C LEU A 224 -18.70 -8.61 -0.13
N GLY A 225 -18.60 -9.81 -0.69
CA GLY A 225 -18.71 -10.05 -2.13
C GLY A 225 -17.50 -10.72 -2.77
N ALA A 226 -16.43 -11.04 -2.04
CA ALA A 226 -15.34 -11.84 -2.58
C ALA A 226 -15.86 -13.25 -2.92
N ASN A 227 -15.45 -13.77 -4.08
CA ASN A 227 -15.92 -15.08 -4.58
C ASN A 227 -14.79 -16.01 -4.98
N GLN A 228 -13.56 -15.64 -4.67
CA GLN A 228 -12.39 -16.50 -4.77
C GLN A 228 -11.56 -16.41 -3.50
N ILE A 229 -11.04 -17.54 -3.05
CA ILE A 229 -9.94 -17.62 -2.09
C ILE A 229 -8.64 -17.58 -2.89
N LEU A 230 -7.87 -16.51 -2.72
CA LEU A 230 -6.55 -16.38 -3.32
C LEU A 230 -5.48 -16.85 -2.33
N ASN A 231 -4.88 -17.99 -2.62
CA ASN A 231 -3.68 -18.43 -1.93
C ASN A 231 -2.45 -17.74 -2.54
N GLY A 232 -1.84 -16.88 -1.72
CA GLY A 232 -0.75 -16.00 -2.12
C GLY A 232 0.59 -16.70 -2.28
N TRP A 233 1.60 -15.85 -2.40
CA TRP A 233 2.95 -16.11 -2.87
C TRP A 233 3.77 -17.08 -2.02
N GLY A 234 4.60 -17.89 -2.69
CA GLY A 234 5.62 -18.73 -2.07
C GLY A 234 6.62 -19.27 -3.08
N SER A 235 7.84 -19.53 -2.61
CA SER A 235 8.92 -20.16 -3.39
C SER A 235 9.05 -21.67 -3.12
N SER A 236 8.06 -22.26 -2.46
CA SER A 236 7.96 -23.70 -2.19
C SER A 236 6.74 -24.30 -2.88
N ILE A 237 6.78 -25.62 -3.05
CA ILE A 237 5.60 -26.39 -3.43
C ILE A 237 4.53 -26.20 -2.34
N PRO A 238 3.29 -25.79 -2.68
CA PRO A 238 2.21 -25.70 -1.70
C PRO A 238 1.98 -27.05 -1.01
N SER A 239 1.78 -27.02 0.31
CA SER A 239 1.60 -28.24 1.11
C SER A 239 0.29 -28.29 1.90
N SER A 240 -0.47 -27.19 1.98
CA SER A 240 -1.77 -27.14 2.66
C SER A 240 -2.93 -27.13 1.66
N THR A 241 -3.96 -27.92 1.95
CA THR A 241 -5.24 -27.99 1.23
C THR A 241 -6.37 -27.25 1.94
N GLU A 242 -6.15 -26.77 3.17
CA GLU A 242 -7.21 -26.22 4.05
C GLU A 242 -8.02 -25.09 3.37
N ARG A 243 -7.36 -24.21 2.62
CA ARG A 243 -8.03 -23.12 1.89
C ARG A 243 -8.85 -23.63 0.70
N SER A 244 -8.41 -24.68 0.05
CA SER A 244 -9.14 -25.32 -1.05
C SER A 244 -10.37 -26.05 -0.53
N GLU A 245 -10.23 -26.77 0.58
CA GLU A 245 -11.34 -27.40 1.30
C GLU A 245 -12.37 -26.34 1.72
N ARG A 246 -11.91 -25.21 2.29
CA ARG A 246 -12.79 -24.09 2.63
C ARG A 246 -13.48 -23.50 1.41
N ALA A 247 -12.79 -23.36 0.27
CA ALA A 247 -13.37 -22.86 -0.96
C ALA A 247 -14.46 -23.81 -1.50
N GLN A 248 -14.22 -25.12 -1.46
CA GLN A 248 -15.22 -26.13 -1.79
C GLN A 248 -16.42 -26.07 -0.83
N ASP A 249 -16.18 -25.88 0.46
CA ASP A 249 -17.22 -25.83 1.47
C ASP A 249 -18.17 -24.65 1.30
N LEU A 250 -17.65 -23.48 0.94
CA LEU A 250 -18.42 -22.26 0.73
C LEU A 250 -18.91 -22.08 -0.71
N ASP A 251 -18.60 -23.04 -1.60
CA ASP A 251 -18.79 -22.91 -3.04
C ASP A 251 -18.28 -21.58 -3.63
N VAL A 252 -17.07 -21.20 -3.22
CA VAL A 252 -16.30 -20.10 -3.81
C VAL A 252 -15.12 -20.68 -4.58
N GLY A 253 -14.56 -19.92 -5.53
CA GLY A 253 -13.42 -20.41 -6.31
C GLY A 253 -12.11 -20.41 -5.51
N PHE A 254 -11.14 -21.19 -5.96
CA PHE A 254 -9.79 -21.25 -5.40
C PHE A 254 -8.75 -20.89 -6.45
N ILE A 255 -7.92 -19.89 -6.14
CA ILE A 255 -6.82 -19.43 -6.99
C ILE A 255 -5.51 -19.65 -6.24
N VAL A 256 -4.53 -20.27 -6.91
CA VAL A 256 -3.16 -20.37 -6.41
C VAL A 256 -2.24 -19.46 -7.21
N CYS A 257 -1.48 -18.59 -6.55
CA CYS A 257 -0.40 -17.82 -7.17
C CYS A 257 0.94 -18.24 -6.53
N ASN A 258 1.79 -18.94 -7.27
CA ASN A 258 3.03 -19.50 -6.74
C ASN A 258 4.17 -19.41 -7.75
N SER A 259 5.41 -19.45 -7.26
CA SER A 259 6.59 -19.63 -8.11
C SER A 259 6.47 -20.87 -8.99
N ILE A 260 6.69 -20.69 -10.29
CA ILE A 260 6.65 -21.79 -11.24
C ILE A 260 7.80 -22.79 -11.04
N ASN A 261 8.97 -22.33 -10.59
CA ASN A 261 10.16 -23.15 -10.38
C ASN A 261 10.66 -23.18 -8.92
N GLY A 262 9.80 -22.83 -7.97
CA GLY A 262 10.08 -22.87 -6.54
C GLY A 262 9.80 -24.23 -5.92
N ILE A 263 10.81 -24.80 -5.25
CA ILE A 263 10.72 -26.08 -4.53
C ILE A 263 10.94 -25.93 -3.03
N GLY A 264 11.28 -24.74 -2.53
CA GLY A 264 11.62 -24.52 -1.13
C GLY A 264 13.09 -24.82 -0.84
N ARG A 265 13.67 -24.10 0.13
CA ARG A 265 15.10 -24.21 0.46
C ARG A 265 15.44 -25.59 1.04
N GLU A 266 14.49 -26.17 1.77
CA GLU A 266 14.58 -27.48 2.43
C GLU A 266 14.69 -28.65 1.45
N ASN A 267 14.16 -28.49 0.23
CA ASN A 267 14.21 -29.52 -0.81
C ASN A 267 15.40 -29.37 -1.77
N MET A 268 16.16 -28.28 -1.65
CA MET A 268 17.21 -27.91 -2.58
C MET A 268 18.45 -28.82 -2.50
N GLN A 269 18.88 -29.38 -3.63
CA GLN A 269 20.10 -30.19 -3.74
C GLN A 269 21.29 -29.39 -4.32
N PRO A 270 22.54 -29.84 -4.08
CA PRO A 270 23.71 -29.26 -4.73
C PRO A 270 23.59 -29.26 -6.26
N GLY A 271 23.87 -28.11 -6.90
CA GLY A 271 23.83 -27.96 -8.35
C GLY A 271 22.45 -27.71 -8.96
N TRP A 272 21.37 -27.77 -8.17
CA TRP A 272 20.00 -27.56 -8.67
C TRP A 272 19.58 -26.09 -8.72
N ARG A 273 20.30 -25.19 -8.05
CA ARG A 273 19.86 -23.81 -7.86
C ARG A 273 19.76 -23.06 -9.18
N ALA A 274 18.70 -22.28 -9.33
CA ALA A 274 18.59 -21.30 -10.39
C ALA A 274 19.79 -20.34 -10.39
N HIS A 275 20.25 -19.98 -11.59
CA HIS A 275 21.21 -18.89 -11.76
C HIS A 275 20.45 -17.57 -11.67
N ASP A 276 21.01 -16.61 -10.96
CA ASP A 276 20.33 -15.36 -10.69
C ASP A 276 21.34 -14.22 -10.61
N ALA A 277 21.07 -13.12 -11.31
CA ALA A 277 21.76 -11.86 -11.08
C ALA A 277 21.36 -11.23 -9.72
N GLY A 278 20.11 -11.33 -9.25
CA GLY A 278 19.55 -10.65 -8.08
C GLY A 278 19.87 -11.23 -6.68
N GLY A 279 20.25 -12.49 -6.56
CA GLY A 279 20.62 -13.16 -5.31
C GLY A 279 19.44 -13.62 -4.42
N LEU A 280 18.21 -13.70 -4.92
CA LEU A 280 17.00 -13.94 -4.13
C LEU A 280 16.50 -15.41 -4.14
N HIS A 281 17.06 -16.28 -4.98
CA HIS A 281 16.44 -17.56 -5.31
C HIS A 281 17.06 -18.82 -4.68
N ASN A 282 17.34 -18.83 -3.37
CA ASN A 282 17.83 -20.06 -2.71
C ASN A 282 16.79 -21.21 -2.60
N ALA A 283 15.57 -20.98 -3.11
CA ALA A 283 14.45 -21.90 -3.12
C ALA A 283 13.98 -22.30 -4.53
N ASN A 284 14.56 -21.74 -5.61
CA ASN A 284 14.16 -22.04 -6.99
C ASN A 284 15.20 -22.91 -7.70
N VAL A 285 14.71 -23.79 -8.56
CA VAL A 285 15.56 -24.69 -9.36
C VAL A 285 15.85 -24.14 -10.75
N CYS A 286 17.07 -24.43 -11.22
CA CYS A 286 17.43 -24.35 -12.63
C CYS A 286 16.76 -25.50 -13.37
N VAL A 287 15.70 -25.21 -14.14
CA VAL A 287 14.91 -26.23 -14.85
C VAL A 287 15.63 -26.83 -16.06
N SER A 288 16.83 -26.34 -16.41
CA SER A 288 17.71 -27.02 -17.37
C SER A 288 18.45 -28.20 -16.75
N VAL A 289 18.46 -28.34 -15.42
CA VAL A 289 18.97 -29.52 -14.71
C VAL A 289 17.86 -30.57 -14.69
N PRO A 290 18.01 -31.70 -15.41
CA PRO A 290 16.90 -32.64 -15.60
C PRO A 290 16.29 -33.17 -14.30
N GLU A 291 17.13 -33.55 -13.33
CA GLU A 291 16.69 -34.08 -12.04
C GLU A 291 15.95 -33.02 -11.21
N ALA A 292 16.37 -31.75 -11.30
CA ALA A 292 15.74 -30.65 -10.60
C ALA A 292 14.38 -30.29 -11.22
N ARG A 293 14.28 -30.34 -12.56
CA ARG A 293 13.03 -30.16 -13.29
C ARG A 293 12.04 -31.27 -12.93
N GLU A 294 12.47 -32.52 -12.94
CA GLU A 294 11.57 -33.65 -12.64
C GLU A 294 11.06 -33.57 -11.20
N PHE A 295 11.92 -33.29 -10.22
CA PHE A 295 11.50 -33.10 -8.83
C PHE A 295 10.46 -31.97 -8.67
N LEU A 296 10.64 -30.86 -9.39
CA LEU A 296 9.68 -29.76 -9.42
C LEU A 296 8.34 -30.21 -10.00
N LEU A 297 8.35 -30.88 -11.15
CA LEU A 297 7.13 -31.33 -11.83
C LEU A 297 6.36 -32.33 -10.97
N ASP A 298 7.05 -33.35 -10.43
CA ASP A 298 6.47 -34.38 -9.57
C ASP A 298 5.88 -33.76 -8.30
N GLY A 299 6.61 -32.86 -7.63
CA GLY A 299 6.13 -32.23 -6.42
C GLY A 299 4.89 -31.35 -6.63
N LYS A 300 4.79 -30.65 -7.77
CA LYS A 300 3.58 -29.89 -8.12
C LYS A 300 2.42 -30.83 -8.49
N GLU A 301 2.69 -31.93 -9.18
CA GLU A 301 1.68 -32.96 -9.50
C GLU A 301 1.11 -33.62 -8.23
N ASP A 302 1.96 -33.96 -7.27
CA ASP A 302 1.56 -34.47 -5.95
C ASP A 302 0.61 -33.49 -5.24
N TYR A 303 0.85 -32.19 -5.36
CA TYR A 303 -0.06 -31.17 -4.84
C TYR A 303 -1.39 -31.15 -5.58
N PHE A 304 -1.38 -31.21 -6.92
CA PHE A 304 -2.62 -31.25 -7.73
C PHE A 304 -3.48 -32.46 -7.41
N ALA A 305 -2.87 -33.61 -7.12
CA ALA A 305 -3.58 -34.83 -6.73
C ALA A 305 -4.29 -34.72 -5.37
N GLN A 306 -3.78 -33.85 -4.47
CA GLN A 306 -4.28 -33.71 -3.10
C GLN A 306 -5.28 -32.56 -2.94
N VAL A 307 -5.17 -31.51 -3.77
CA VAL A 307 -6.03 -30.34 -3.67
C VAL A 307 -7.45 -30.67 -4.15
N PRO A 308 -8.51 -30.49 -3.35
CA PRO A 308 -9.86 -30.94 -3.73
C PRO A 308 -10.56 -30.01 -4.73
N ARG A 309 -10.24 -28.72 -4.71
CA ARG A 309 -10.78 -27.71 -5.63
C ARG A 309 -9.66 -26.77 -6.08
N LEU A 310 -9.48 -26.62 -7.39
CA LEU A 310 -8.56 -25.66 -7.97
C LEU A 310 -9.18 -25.05 -9.23
N ASP A 311 -9.69 -23.83 -9.14
CA ASP A 311 -10.36 -23.18 -10.27
C ASP A 311 -9.33 -22.50 -11.18
N ARG A 312 -8.27 -21.91 -10.61
CA ARG A 312 -7.21 -21.21 -11.36
C ARG A 312 -5.84 -21.36 -10.72
N ILE A 313 -4.81 -21.36 -11.55
CA ILE A 313 -3.43 -21.21 -11.10
C ILE A 313 -2.76 -20.08 -11.88
N ILE A 314 -2.12 -19.15 -11.17
CA ILE A 314 -1.36 -18.04 -11.74
C ILE A 314 0.12 -18.41 -11.72
N TRP A 315 0.69 -18.56 -12.92
CA TRP A 315 2.09 -18.87 -13.13
C TRP A 315 2.91 -17.58 -13.20
N SER A 316 3.75 -17.36 -12.18
CA SER A 316 4.60 -16.17 -12.11
C SER A 316 5.97 -16.46 -12.73
N PRO A 317 6.43 -15.65 -13.70
CA PRO A 317 7.73 -15.86 -14.33
C PRO A 317 8.90 -15.28 -13.52
N SER A 318 8.68 -14.31 -12.64
CA SER A 318 9.74 -13.59 -11.91
C SER A 318 9.36 -13.30 -10.44
N ASP A 319 10.09 -12.39 -9.77
CA ASP A 319 10.09 -11.99 -8.33
C ASP A 319 10.47 -13.14 -7.38
N VAL A 320 9.71 -14.24 -7.43
CA VAL A 320 9.96 -15.48 -6.71
C VAL A 320 10.23 -16.66 -7.64
N ALA A 321 10.49 -16.42 -8.93
CA ALA A 321 10.76 -17.40 -9.98
C ALA A 321 11.87 -16.91 -10.93
N GLY A 322 12.36 -17.76 -11.83
CA GLY A 322 13.36 -17.37 -12.82
C GLY A 322 14.62 -18.23 -12.85
N CYS A 323 15.36 -18.16 -13.96
CA CYS A 323 16.73 -18.69 -14.09
C CYS A 323 17.46 -18.01 -15.25
N ASP A 324 18.60 -17.37 -14.97
CA ASP A 324 19.40 -16.59 -15.92
C ASP A 324 20.53 -17.40 -16.61
N CYS A 325 20.53 -18.74 -16.49
CA CYS A 325 21.59 -19.53 -17.13
C CYS A 325 21.40 -19.56 -18.64
N ASP A 326 22.51 -19.72 -19.39
CA ASP A 326 22.50 -19.77 -20.86
C ASP A 326 21.52 -20.82 -21.42
N ALA A 327 21.30 -21.92 -20.69
CA ALA A 327 20.40 -23.00 -21.10
C ALA A 327 18.91 -22.69 -20.86
N CYS A 328 18.60 -21.79 -19.93
CA CYS A 328 17.25 -21.31 -19.66
C CYS A 328 16.92 -20.01 -20.43
N ALA A 329 17.92 -19.33 -20.98
CA ALA A 329 17.76 -18.06 -21.69
C ALA A 329 17.31 -18.27 -23.16
N PRO A 330 16.40 -17.43 -23.69
CA PRO A 330 15.61 -16.43 -22.97
C PRO A 330 14.58 -17.09 -22.06
N TRP A 331 14.46 -16.58 -20.82
CA TRP A 331 13.62 -17.20 -19.79
C TRP A 331 12.15 -17.32 -20.21
N SER A 332 11.64 -16.37 -21.00
CA SER A 332 10.27 -16.39 -21.54
C SER A 332 9.95 -17.68 -22.33
N HIS A 333 10.93 -18.25 -23.04
CA HIS A 333 10.75 -19.50 -23.77
C HIS A 333 10.70 -20.71 -22.83
N THR A 334 11.64 -20.77 -21.89
CA THR A 334 11.69 -21.86 -20.90
C THR A 334 10.46 -21.83 -19.99
N PHE A 335 10.00 -20.63 -19.65
CA PHE A 335 8.75 -20.41 -18.93
C PHE A 335 7.54 -20.94 -19.70
N TYR A 336 7.42 -20.64 -21.01
CA TYR A 336 6.35 -21.18 -21.85
C TYR A 336 6.28 -22.71 -21.81
N ASP A 337 7.43 -23.37 -22.02
CA ASP A 337 7.50 -24.84 -22.00
C ASP A 337 7.20 -25.42 -20.61
N LEU A 338 7.64 -24.76 -19.54
CA LEU A 338 7.36 -25.19 -18.18
C LEU A 338 5.88 -25.04 -17.80
N VAL A 339 5.23 -23.94 -18.21
CA VAL A 339 3.78 -23.75 -18.01
C VAL A 339 3.02 -24.85 -18.72
N LYS A 340 3.42 -25.20 -19.95
CA LYS A 340 2.81 -26.30 -20.70
C LYS A 340 2.89 -27.62 -19.94
N ASP A 341 4.10 -28.05 -19.55
CA ASP A 341 4.31 -29.32 -18.85
C ASP A 341 3.50 -29.40 -17.54
N LEU A 342 3.50 -28.32 -16.75
CA LEU A 342 2.73 -28.26 -15.51
C LEU A 342 1.22 -28.23 -15.74
N SER A 343 0.75 -27.56 -16.81
CA SER A 343 -0.67 -27.51 -17.14
C SER A 343 -1.19 -28.87 -17.61
N GLU A 344 -0.39 -29.61 -18.40
CA GLU A 344 -0.73 -30.96 -18.81
C GLU A 344 -0.88 -31.91 -17.61
N ARG A 345 0.03 -31.82 -16.63
CA ARG A 345 -0.07 -32.59 -15.36
C ARG A 345 -1.25 -32.13 -14.50
N LEU A 346 -1.48 -30.83 -14.37
CA LEU A 346 -2.61 -30.24 -13.66
C LEU A 346 -3.96 -30.76 -14.20
N HIS A 347 -4.14 -30.78 -15.51
CA HIS A 347 -5.40 -31.18 -16.16
C HIS A 347 -5.73 -32.67 -16.05
N ILE A 348 -4.79 -33.52 -15.60
CA ILE A 348 -5.08 -34.91 -15.23
C ILE A 348 -6.02 -34.96 -14.02
N TYR A 349 -5.82 -34.07 -13.05
CA TYR A 349 -6.56 -34.04 -11.79
C TYR A 349 -7.69 -33.02 -11.81
N HIS A 350 -7.47 -31.88 -12.47
CA HIS A 350 -8.41 -30.76 -12.53
C HIS A 350 -8.60 -30.27 -13.97
N PRO A 351 -9.40 -30.98 -14.80
CA PRO A 351 -9.51 -30.70 -16.24
C PRO A 351 -10.11 -29.32 -16.58
N GLU A 352 -10.83 -28.71 -15.64
CA GLU A 352 -11.47 -27.40 -15.83
C GLU A 352 -10.63 -26.23 -15.29
N THR A 353 -9.52 -26.49 -14.61
CA THR A 353 -8.66 -25.42 -14.06
C THR A 353 -8.10 -24.54 -15.17
N LYS A 354 -8.19 -23.22 -14.97
CA LYS A 354 -7.55 -22.25 -15.87
C LYS A 354 -6.10 -22.02 -15.46
N SER A 355 -5.16 -22.39 -16.32
CA SER A 355 -3.77 -21.93 -16.21
C SER A 355 -3.69 -20.50 -16.72
N ILE A 356 -3.40 -19.58 -15.81
CA ILE A 356 -3.28 -18.15 -16.05
C ILE A 356 -1.79 -17.81 -16.02
N PHE A 357 -1.25 -17.22 -17.10
CA PHE A 357 0.14 -16.77 -17.09
C PHE A 357 0.25 -15.31 -16.66
N ALA A 358 1.33 -14.95 -15.99
CA ALA A 358 1.74 -13.56 -15.77
C ALA A 358 3.01 -13.26 -16.59
N ASN A 359 3.39 -11.99 -16.67
CA ASN A 359 4.55 -11.50 -17.44
C ASN A 359 5.47 -10.58 -16.61
N GLN A 360 5.47 -10.74 -15.29
CA GLN A 360 6.32 -9.94 -14.40
C GLN A 360 7.77 -9.93 -14.86
N ASP A 361 8.36 -8.74 -14.94
CA ASP A 361 9.75 -8.46 -15.35
C ASP A 361 10.13 -8.87 -16.80
N PHE A 362 9.16 -9.33 -17.61
CA PHE A 362 9.40 -9.55 -19.04
C PHE A 362 9.70 -8.23 -19.74
N GLN A 363 10.76 -8.24 -20.55
CA GLN A 363 11.11 -7.11 -21.39
C GLN A 363 10.24 -7.06 -22.64
N ILE A 364 10.30 -5.95 -23.38
CA ILE A 364 9.46 -5.71 -24.57
C ILE A 364 9.54 -6.88 -25.56
N ALA A 365 10.76 -7.38 -25.85
CA ALA A 365 10.95 -8.49 -26.79
C ALA A 365 10.36 -9.82 -26.27
N ASP A 366 10.44 -10.07 -24.96
CA ASP A 366 9.85 -11.26 -24.33
C ASP A 366 8.33 -11.22 -24.39
N ASN A 367 7.72 -10.08 -24.07
CA ASN A 367 6.28 -9.87 -24.20
C ASN A 367 5.83 -10.04 -25.66
N GLU A 368 6.50 -9.38 -26.61
CA GLU A 368 6.18 -9.49 -28.03
C GLU A 368 6.22 -10.93 -28.52
N TRP A 369 7.26 -11.68 -28.14
CA TRP A 369 7.36 -13.10 -28.47
C TRP A 369 6.25 -13.92 -27.80
N PHE A 370 6.10 -13.82 -26.47
CA PHE A 370 5.21 -14.66 -25.69
C PHE A 370 3.75 -14.44 -26.07
N PHE A 371 3.28 -13.19 -26.11
CA PHE A 371 1.89 -12.90 -26.49
C PHE A 371 1.60 -13.27 -27.95
N SER A 372 2.57 -13.08 -28.87
CA SER A 372 2.41 -13.54 -30.25
C SER A 372 2.34 -15.07 -30.34
N LYS A 373 3.13 -15.78 -29.54
CA LYS A 373 3.12 -17.24 -29.47
C LYS A 373 1.77 -17.77 -28.98
N ILE A 374 1.26 -17.22 -27.88
CA ILE A 374 -0.08 -17.55 -27.34
C ILE A 374 -1.18 -17.28 -28.37
N LYS A 375 -1.12 -16.12 -29.03
CA LYS A 375 -2.09 -15.74 -30.07
C LYS A 375 -2.07 -16.70 -31.26
N ASN A 376 -0.88 -17.04 -31.76
CA ASN A 376 -0.74 -17.84 -32.98
C ASN A 376 -1.02 -19.33 -32.74
N ASP A 377 -0.55 -19.88 -31.61
CA ASP A 377 -0.71 -21.29 -31.29
C ASP A 377 -2.11 -21.60 -30.74
N ASN A 378 -2.75 -20.64 -30.08
CA ASN A 378 -3.99 -20.82 -29.32
C ASN A 378 -3.98 -22.09 -28.44
N PRO A 379 -3.01 -22.23 -27.53
CA PRO A 379 -2.85 -23.44 -26.76
C PRO A 379 -4.05 -23.68 -25.84
N SER A 380 -4.64 -24.87 -25.90
CA SER A 380 -5.80 -25.25 -25.08
C SER A 380 -5.51 -25.25 -23.58
N TRP A 381 -4.24 -25.35 -23.19
CA TRP A 381 -3.81 -25.35 -21.79
C TRP A 381 -3.75 -23.96 -21.17
N ILE A 382 -3.84 -22.87 -21.95
CA ILE A 382 -3.91 -21.50 -21.41
C ILE A 382 -5.36 -21.06 -21.24
N GLY A 383 -5.72 -20.77 -19.99
CA GLY A 383 -7.02 -20.24 -19.62
C GLY A 383 -7.09 -18.71 -19.55
N GLY A 384 -5.96 -18.00 -19.59
CA GLY A 384 -5.97 -16.54 -19.50
C GLY A 384 -4.63 -15.92 -19.12
N TYR A 385 -4.68 -14.63 -18.78
CA TYR A 385 -3.55 -13.81 -18.37
C TYR A 385 -3.86 -13.05 -17.07
N CYS A 386 -2.83 -12.82 -16.24
CA CYS A 386 -2.89 -11.97 -15.06
C CYS A 386 -1.86 -10.83 -15.19
N MET A 387 -2.33 -9.59 -15.20
CA MET A 387 -1.45 -8.43 -14.99
C MET A 387 -1.15 -8.35 -13.51
N ALA A 388 0.08 -8.61 -13.14
CA ALA A 388 0.53 -8.50 -11.77
C ALA A 388 1.60 -7.40 -11.66
N PRO A 389 1.96 -6.95 -10.44
CA PRO A 389 2.88 -5.84 -10.28
C PRO A 389 4.20 -6.13 -11.01
N GLY A 390 4.63 -5.22 -11.89
CA GLY A 390 5.81 -5.40 -12.75
C GLY A 390 5.52 -6.06 -14.10
N GLY A 391 4.24 -6.25 -14.45
CA GLY A 391 3.81 -6.83 -15.73
C GLY A 391 3.37 -5.80 -16.78
N SER A 392 3.43 -4.50 -16.51
CA SER A 392 2.95 -3.46 -17.42
C SER A 392 4.10 -2.76 -18.14
N GLU A 393 4.06 -2.73 -19.48
CA GLU A 393 5.01 -1.98 -20.32
C GLU A 393 4.85 -0.44 -20.24
N GLN A 394 3.94 0.06 -19.42
CA GLN A 394 3.72 1.48 -19.15
C GLN A 394 4.21 1.91 -17.75
N ASN A 395 4.78 0.99 -16.98
CA ASN A 395 5.26 1.24 -15.64
C ASN A 395 6.70 0.78 -15.51
N THR A 396 7.56 1.61 -14.90
CA THR A 396 8.96 1.29 -14.64
C THR A 396 9.17 0.40 -13.40
N TYR A 397 8.10 0.06 -12.68
CA TYR A 397 8.17 -0.91 -11.58
C TYR A 397 8.53 -2.30 -12.12
N GLY A 398 9.44 -3.02 -11.44
CA GLY A 398 9.94 -4.33 -11.90
C GLY A 398 11.05 -4.24 -12.95
N ASP A 399 11.79 -3.12 -13.01
CA ASP A 399 12.88 -2.89 -13.97
C ASP A 399 12.45 -3.03 -15.46
N VAL A 400 11.16 -2.84 -15.74
CA VAL A 400 10.56 -2.89 -17.08
C VAL A 400 10.88 -1.62 -17.86
N ILE A 401 11.37 -1.78 -19.09
CA ILE A 401 11.57 -0.67 -20.03
C ILE A 401 10.21 -0.22 -20.56
N LEU A 402 9.91 1.07 -20.42
CA LEU A 402 8.69 1.66 -20.98
C LEU A 402 8.65 1.46 -22.49
N ASN A 403 7.54 0.93 -23.00
CA ASN A 403 7.34 0.78 -24.43
C ASN A 403 6.74 2.08 -25.01
N PRO A 404 7.48 2.81 -25.87
CA PRO A 404 7.02 4.10 -26.42
C PRO A 404 5.72 3.99 -27.22
N LYS A 405 5.37 2.78 -27.67
CA LYS A 405 4.08 2.47 -28.32
C LYS A 405 2.88 2.96 -27.52
N TRP A 406 3.00 3.06 -26.20
CA TRP A 406 1.91 3.42 -25.31
C TRP A 406 1.89 4.91 -24.90
N GLU A 407 2.88 5.72 -25.29
CA GLU A 407 3.09 7.09 -24.80
C GLU A 407 1.99 8.10 -25.19
N ASN A 408 1.09 7.75 -26.10
CA ASN A 408 0.01 8.64 -26.55
C ASN A 408 -1.34 7.92 -26.69
N ALA A 409 -1.58 6.93 -25.83
CA ALA A 409 -2.82 6.17 -25.88
C ALA A 409 -4.05 7.07 -25.61
N PRO A 410 -5.11 7.02 -26.44
CA PRO A 410 -6.30 7.82 -26.24
C PRO A 410 -7.19 7.26 -25.12
N GLY A 411 -8.03 8.13 -24.54
CA GLY A 411 -9.08 7.75 -23.59
C GLY A 411 -8.86 8.32 -22.18
N PRO A 412 -9.78 8.02 -21.24
CA PRO A 412 -9.76 8.60 -19.89
C PRO A 412 -8.67 8.02 -18.97
N PHE A 413 -8.14 6.83 -19.34
CA PHE A 413 -7.08 6.12 -18.61
C PHE A 413 -5.99 5.66 -19.60
N PRO A 414 -5.16 6.58 -20.11
CA PRO A 414 -4.05 6.26 -21.01
C PRO A 414 -3.02 5.33 -20.38
N GLU A 415 -2.85 5.38 -19.05
CA GLU A 415 -1.95 4.55 -18.24
C GLU A 415 -2.34 3.06 -18.17
N ARG A 416 -3.49 2.68 -18.75
CA ARG A 416 -3.97 1.29 -18.87
C ARG A 416 -4.07 0.80 -20.31
N ALA A 417 -3.40 1.48 -21.24
CA ALA A 417 -3.42 1.11 -22.65
C ALA A 417 -2.87 -0.29 -22.92
N PHE A 418 -1.79 -0.68 -22.21
CA PHE A 418 -1.23 -2.03 -22.27
C PHE A 418 -2.29 -3.06 -21.88
N LEU A 419 -2.87 -2.93 -20.68
CA LEU A 419 -3.94 -3.81 -20.19
C LEU A 419 -5.13 -3.90 -21.16
N LYS A 420 -5.58 -2.76 -21.70
CA LYS A 420 -6.65 -2.71 -22.73
C LYS A 420 -6.28 -3.48 -23.99
N SER A 421 -5.02 -3.41 -24.40
CA SER A 421 -4.55 -4.05 -25.63
C SER A 421 -4.58 -5.58 -25.56
N LEU A 422 -4.55 -6.16 -24.36
CA LEU A 422 -4.47 -7.61 -24.14
C LEU A 422 -5.68 -8.38 -24.71
N ARG A 423 -6.85 -7.74 -24.80
CA ARG A 423 -8.01 -8.30 -25.50
C ARG A 423 -7.76 -8.62 -26.98
N SER A 424 -6.73 -8.01 -27.59
CA SER A 424 -6.32 -8.28 -28.98
C SER A 424 -5.28 -9.40 -29.11
N TYR A 425 -4.67 -9.81 -28.00
CA TYR A 425 -3.67 -10.86 -27.92
C TYR A 425 -4.27 -12.20 -27.48
N LEU A 426 -5.33 -12.17 -26.68
CA LEU A 426 -6.01 -13.36 -26.15
C LEU A 426 -7.21 -13.77 -27.01
N HIS A 427 -7.53 -15.06 -26.98
CA HIS A 427 -8.66 -15.67 -27.67
C HIS A 427 -9.96 -15.57 -26.85
N PRO A 428 -11.14 -15.64 -27.48
CA PRO A 428 -12.41 -15.70 -26.75
C PRO A 428 -12.42 -16.83 -25.71
N GLY A 429 -12.86 -16.51 -24.49
CA GLY A 429 -12.88 -17.45 -23.36
C GLY A 429 -11.60 -17.49 -22.54
N GLN A 430 -10.53 -16.81 -22.95
CA GLN A 430 -9.36 -16.57 -22.11
C GLN A 430 -9.58 -15.35 -21.21
N GLU A 431 -9.40 -15.56 -19.91
CA GLU A 431 -9.65 -14.55 -18.88
C GLU A 431 -8.51 -13.52 -18.79
N ILE A 432 -8.85 -12.28 -18.43
CA ILE A 432 -7.89 -11.25 -18.04
C ILE A 432 -8.13 -10.91 -16.57
N LEU A 433 -7.13 -11.14 -15.73
CA LEU A 433 -7.14 -10.79 -14.32
C LEU A 433 -6.20 -9.59 -14.10
N SER A 434 -6.55 -8.69 -13.19
CA SER A 434 -5.61 -7.71 -12.64
C SER A 434 -5.35 -8.02 -11.17
N LEU A 435 -4.09 -8.25 -10.83
CA LEU A 435 -3.58 -8.41 -9.48
C LEU A 435 -3.00 -7.07 -9.02
N ILE A 436 -3.89 -6.20 -8.53
CA ILE A 436 -3.61 -4.80 -8.22
C ILE A 436 -2.81 -4.71 -6.92
N ASP A 437 -1.64 -4.06 -6.95
CA ASP A 437 -0.92 -3.72 -5.72
C ASP A 437 -1.69 -2.68 -4.91
N ILE A 438 -2.28 -3.12 -3.80
CA ILE A 438 -2.96 -2.28 -2.80
C ILE A 438 -2.17 -2.16 -1.49
N SER A 439 -1.02 -2.83 -1.42
CA SER A 439 -0.19 -3.02 -0.23
C SER A 439 0.86 -1.92 -0.10
N HIS A 440 1.48 -1.54 -1.22
CA HIS A 440 2.65 -0.69 -1.19
C HIS A 440 2.35 0.74 -1.61
N TRP A 441 2.73 1.70 -0.76
CA TRP A 441 2.56 3.13 -1.04
C TRP A 441 3.77 3.79 -1.70
N LYS A 442 4.90 3.10 -1.77
CA LYS A 442 6.15 3.60 -2.37
C LYS A 442 6.93 2.48 -3.03
N ARG A 443 7.65 2.81 -4.12
CA ARG A 443 8.43 1.83 -4.92
C ARG A 443 7.56 0.62 -5.27
N ALA A 444 6.46 0.92 -5.95
CA ALA A 444 5.37 -0.01 -6.20
C ALA A 444 4.63 0.40 -7.48
N GLU A 445 3.87 -0.54 -8.06
CA GLU A 445 3.09 -0.29 -9.28
C GLU A 445 2.17 0.93 -9.14
N ASN A 446 1.46 1.04 -8.02
CA ASN A 446 0.50 2.12 -7.73
C ASN A 446 0.99 3.04 -6.60
N GLY A 447 2.31 3.09 -6.36
CA GLY A 447 2.92 3.93 -5.32
C GLY A 447 2.76 5.42 -5.56
N ILE A 448 2.98 6.23 -4.51
CA ILE A 448 3.05 7.68 -4.63
C ILE A 448 4.35 8.02 -5.41
N PRO A 449 4.26 8.77 -6.52
CA PRO A 449 5.43 9.09 -7.34
C PRO A 449 6.51 9.88 -6.60
N TYR A 450 6.09 10.86 -5.80
CA TYR A 450 6.97 11.76 -5.06
C TYR A 450 6.58 11.76 -3.59
N ILE A 451 7.47 11.24 -2.75
CA ILE A 451 7.25 11.14 -1.32
C ILE A 451 8.30 11.98 -0.63
N ASP A 452 7.87 12.73 0.38
CA ASP A 452 8.78 13.48 1.23
C ASP A 452 9.89 12.55 1.78
N PRO A 453 11.18 12.90 1.62
CA PRO A 453 12.29 12.07 2.07
C PRO A 453 12.21 11.65 3.54
N ILE A 454 11.71 12.52 4.42
CA ILE A 454 11.58 12.25 5.86
C ILE A 454 10.55 11.13 6.08
N LEU A 455 9.39 11.24 5.43
CA LEU A 455 8.35 10.21 5.51
C LEU A 455 8.83 8.89 4.89
N SER A 456 9.55 8.96 3.77
CA SER A 456 10.11 7.76 3.15
C SER A 456 11.18 7.10 4.02
N GLU A 457 12.08 7.84 4.64
CA GLU A 457 13.07 7.23 5.53
C GLU A 457 12.41 6.60 6.74
N ILE A 458 11.40 7.24 7.35
CA ILE A 458 10.75 6.75 8.56
C ILE A 458 9.87 5.52 8.29
N TYR A 459 9.00 5.61 7.29
CA TYR A 459 8.02 4.56 7.01
C TYR A 459 8.56 3.52 6.02
N PRO A 460 8.45 2.22 6.31
CA PRO A 460 8.73 1.17 5.33
C PRO A 460 7.72 1.24 4.17
N ARG A 461 7.98 0.50 3.08
CA ARG A 461 7.02 0.40 1.96
C ARG A 461 5.72 -0.32 2.34
N ARG A 462 5.74 -1.07 3.44
CA ARG A 462 4.61 -1.80 4.04
C ARG A 462 4.16 -1.10 5.32
N THR A 463 3.21 -0.21 5.20
CA THR A 463 2.66 0.55 6.34
C THR A 463 1.22 0.89 6.05
N PHE A 464 0.49 1.37 7.05
CA PHE A 464 -0.87 1.86 6.82
C PHE A 464 -0.88 2.97 5.77
N ASN A 465 -1.57 2.73 4.68
CA ASN A 465 -1.56 3.55 3.46
C ASN A 465 -2.95 3.57 2.78
N ALA A 466 -4.00 3.79 3.57
CA ALA A 466 -5.32 4.01 2.99
C ALA A 466 -5.27 5.22 2.03
N ARG A 467 -5.61 4.98 0.76
CA ARG A 467 -5.57 6.00 -0.31
C ARG A 467 -6.87 5.95 -1.14
N PRO A 468 -7.99 6.42 -0.57
CA PRO A 468 -9.32 6.30 -1.18
C PRO A 468 -9.38 6.86 -2.61
N VAL A 469 -8.77 8.00 -2.90
CA VAL A 469 -8.81 8.64 -4.21
C VAL A 469 -7.94 7.89 -5.22
N ALA A 470 -6.70 7.57 -4.86
CA ALA A 470 -5.77 6.89 -5.75
C ALA A 470 -6.25 5.49 -6.12
N TYR A 471 -6.65 4.68 -5.13
CA TYR A 471 -7.11 3.31 -5.40
C TYR A 471 -8.49 3.27 -6.07
N HIS A 472 -9.36 4.26 -5.84
CA HIS A 472 -10.60 4.38 -6.62
C HIS A 472 -10.30 4.59 -8.10
N ARG A 473 -9.36 5.49 -8.43
CA ARG A 473 -8.91 5.71 -9.82
C ARG A 473 -8.29 4.45 -10.41
N VAL A 474 -7.40 3.77 -9.69
CA VAL A 474 -6.74 2.54 -10.15
C VAL A 474 -7.75 1.45 -10.47
N VAL A 475 -8.66 1.14 -9.54
CA VAL A 475 -9.66 0.08 -9.74
C VAL A 475 -10.64 0.44 -10.86
N THR A 476 -11.08 1.70 -10.94
CA THR A 476 -11.95 2.19 -12.02
C THR A 476 -11.28 2.10 -13.40
N ALA A 477 -9.97 2.31 -13.48
CA ALA A 477 -9.24 2.18 -14.73
C ALA A 477 -9.18 0.72 -15.21
N ASP A 478 -9.01 -0.22 -14.28
CA ASP A 478 -8.84 -1.65 -14.56
C ASP A 478 -10.16 -2.36 -14.87
N ILE A 479 -11.25 -2.05 -14.15
CA ILE A 479 -12.52 -2.78 -14.22
C ILE A 479 -13.11 -2.89 -15.63
N SER A 480 -12.85 -1.89 -16.48
CA SER A 480 -13.32 -1.89 -17.88
C SER A 480 -12.57 -2.84 -18.81
N CYS A 481 -11.45 -3.40 -18.36
CA CYS A 481 -10.50 -4.15 -19.18
C CYS A 481 -10.42 -5.63 -18.80
N VAL A 482 -10.91 -6.00 -17.62
CA VAL A 482 -10.64 -7.29 -16.97
C VAL A 482 -11.90 -8.08 -16.67
N ASP A 483 -11.74 -9.40 -16.55
CA ASP A 483 -12.76 -10.33 -16.06
C ASP A 483 -12.68 -10.50 -14.54
N GLY A 484 -11.52 -10.18 -13.95
CA GLY A 484 -11.28 -10.31 -12.52
C GLY A 484 -10.37 -9.26 -11.90
N LEU A 485 -10.70 -8.89 -10.66
CA LEU A 485 -9.92 -8.02 -9.79
C LEU A 485 -9.46 -8.78 -8.57
N LEU A 486 -8.14 -8.79 -8.36
CA LEU A 486 -7.46 -9.44 -7.25
C LEU A 486 -6.64 -8.38 -6.51
N GLY A 487 -6.87 -8.17 -5.21
CA GLY A 487 -6.04 -7.27 -4.40
C GLY A 487 -4.76 -7.98 -3.94
N TYR A 488 -3.60 -7.57 -4.44
CA TYR A 488 -2.30 -7.99 -3.90
C TYR A 488 -2.01 -7.27 -2.58
N SER A 489 -1.79 -8.06 -1.54
CA SER A 489 -1.66 -7.59 -0.16
C SER A 489 -0.63 -8.46 0.59
N GLU A 490 0.28 -7.83 1.32
CA GLU A 490 1.27 -8.48 2.19
C GLU A 490 0.91 -8.35 3.69
N GLY A 491 -0.34 -8.01 4.03
CA GLY A 491 -0.78 -7.83 5.41
C GLY A 491 -2.14 -7.17 5.52
N ASN A 492 -2.59 -6.81 6.71
CA ASN A 492 -3.88 -6.17 6.95
C ASN A 492 -3.77 -4.67 7.26
N TYR A 493 -2.58 -4.09 7.08
CA TYR A 493 -2.40 -2.64 7.15
C TYR A 493 -3.04 -1.91 5.95
N ASP A 494 -3.49 -2.64 4.92
CA ASP A 494 -4.22 -2.14 3.75
C ASP A 494 -5.72 -2.52 3.79
N ASP A 495 -6.27 -2.84 4.98
CA ASP A 495 -7.65 -3.32 5.16
C ASP A 495 -8.72 -2.45 4.48
N PHE A 496 -8.56 -1.12 4.59
CA PHE A 496 -9.44 -0.18 3.91
C PHE A 496 -9.36 -0.31 2.38
N ASN A 497 -8.16 -0.51 1.82
CA ASN A 497 -7.97 -0.66 0.37
C ASN A 497 -8.60 -1.97 -0.13
N LYS A 498 -8.52 -3.05 0.66
CA LYS A 498 -9.24 -4.31 0.37
C LYS A 498 -10.74 -4.09 0.32
N TYR A 499 -11.28 -3.40 1.32
CA TYR A 499 -12.71 -3.07 1.38
C TYR A 499 -13.11 -2.26 0.15
N LEU A 500 -12.39 -1.17 -0.15
CA LEU A 500 -12.62 -0.31 -1.32
C LEU A 500 -12.63 -1.11 -2.63
N LEU A 501 -11.64 -1.97 -2.85
CA LEU A 501 -11.55 -2.81 -4.04
C LEU A 501 -12.78 -3.71 -4.18
N LEU A 502 -13.18 -4.40 -3.11
CA LEU A 502 -14.34 -5.29 -3.13
C LEU A 502 -15.66 -4.55 -3.36
N ARG A 503 -15.81 -3.33 -2.81
CA ARG A 503 -17.00 -2.49 -3.07
C ARG A 503 -17.06 -2.04 -4.53
N LEU A 504 -15.96 -1.59 -5.11
CA LEU A 504 -15.89 -1.16 -6.51
C LEU A 504 -16.03 -2.34 -7.48
N ALA A 505 -15.53 -3.52 -7.13
CA ALA A 505 -15.73 -4.75 -7.90
C ALA A 505 -17.21 -5.20 -7.91
N TRP A 506 -17.96 -4.86 -6.87
CA TRP A 506 -19.41 -5.06 -6.81
C TRP A 506 -20.14 -3.99 -7.64
N ASP A 507 -19.95 -2.71 -7.30
CA ASP A 507 -20.55 -1.57 -7.99
C ASP A 507 -19.50 -0.48 -8.31
N PRO A 508 -19.08 -0.35 -9.58
CA PRO A 508 -18.08 0.63 -10.01
C PRO A 508 -18.60 2.08 -9.96
N LYS A 509 -19.89 2.29 -9.71
CA LYS A 509 -20.47 3.65 -9.61
C LYS A 509 -20.33 4.25 -8.21
N LEU A 510 -19.94 3.45 -7.22
CA LEU A 510 -19.70 3.95 -5.87
C LEU A 510 -18.54 4.96 -5.87
N ASP A 511 -18.76 6.09 -5.22
CA ASP A 511 -17.67 7.03 -4.94
C ASP A 511 -16.89 6.61 -3.69
N ALA A 512 -15.61 6.98 -3.66
CA ALA A 512 -14.70 6.62 -2.58
C ALA A 512 -15.17 7.13 -1.20
N ARG A 513 -15.90 8.25 -1.14
CA ARG A 513 -16.35 8.83 0.13
C ARG A 513 -17.50 8.04 0.71
N SER A 514 -18.47 7.64 -0.10
CA SER A 514 -19.55 6.74 0.33
C SER A 514 -19.02 5.39 0.83
N ILE A 515 -17.98 4.84 0.21
CA ILE A 515 -17.31 3.63 0.71
C ILE A 515 -16.63 3.87 2.06
N ALA A 516 -15.94 4.99 2.24
CA ALA A 516 -15.34 5.35 3.52
C ALA A 516 -16.38 5.52 4.63
N LEU A 517 -17.50 6.17 4.34
CA LEU A 517 -18.63 6.28 5.27
C LEU A 517 -19.19 4.90 5.64
N GLU A 518 -19.38 4.01 4.66
CA GLU A 518 -19.86 2.64 4.90
C GLU A 518 -18.91 1.88 5.85
N TYR A 519 -17.61 1.91 5.54
CA TYR A 519 -16.56 1.27 6.31
C TYR A 519 -16.53 1.76 7.76
N TYR A 520 -16.40 3.07 7.99
CA TYR A 520 -16.31 3.60 9.35
C TYR A 520 -17.65 3.53 10.10
N SER A 521 -18.80 3.69 9.43
CA SER A 521 -20.11 3.49 10.08
C SER A 521 -20.26 2.09 10.64
N TYR A 522 -19.80 1.08 9.90
CA TYR A 522 -19.81 -0.30 10.36
C TYR A 522 -18.84 -0.47 11.53
N TYR A 523 -17.57 -0.12 11.40
CA TYR A 523 -16.60 -0.44 12.46
C TYR A 523 -16.73 0.40 13.72
N THR A 524 -16.99 1.70 13.59
CA THR A 524 -16.89 2.66 14.70
C THR A 524 -18.22 3.29 15.10
N GLY A 525 -19.30 3.03 14.36
CA GLY A 525 -20.61 3.64 14.56
C GLY A 525 -20.84 4.91 13.73
N GLU A 526 -22.10 5.29 13.54
CA GLU A 526 -22.49 6.38 12.61
C GLU A 526 -22.00 7.76 13.06
N ALA A 527 -21.90 7.99 14.37
CA ALA A 527 -21.51 9.30 14.91
C ALA A 527 -20.08 9.70 14.51
N ALA A 528 -19.15 8.74 14.47
CA ALA A 528 -17.76 8.98 14.11
C ALA A 528 -17.47 8.86 12.60
N ALA A 529 -18.40 8.30 11.82
CA ALA A 529 -18.14 7.89 10.44
C ALA A 529 -17.76 9.04 9.51
N GLU A 530 -18.45 10.18 9.59
CA GLU A 530 -18.12 11.35 8.76
C GLU A 530 -16.73 11.89 9.09
N THR A 531 -16.41 12.02 10.38
CA THR A 531 -15.11 12.51 10.85
C THR A 531 -13.97 11.58 10.42
N LEU A 532 -14.16 10.27 10.49
CA LEU A 532 -13.15 9.30 10.05
C LEU A 532 -13.03 9.19 8.53
N ALA A 533 -14.13 9.36 7.79
CA ALA A 533 -14.08 9.52 6.35
C ALA A 533 -13.26 10.77 5.97
N ASP A 534 -13.47 11.89 6.63
CA ASP A 534 -12.65 13.09 6.40
C ASP A 534 -11.18 12.85 6.79
N ALA A 535 -10.92 12.11 7.88
CA ALA A 535 -9.57 11.79 8.34
C ALA A 535 -8.78 10.94 7.33
N VAL A 536 -9.40 9.91 6.74
CA VAL A 536 -8.71 9.05 5.76
C VAL A 536 -8.38 9.81 4.47
N PHE A 537 -9.25 10.71 4.02
CA PHE A 537 -9.00 11.57 2.86
C PHE A 537 -7.92 12.62 3.17
N GLN A 538 -7.94 13.22 4.36
CA GLN A 538 -6.87 14.12 4.81
C GLN A 538 -5.52 13.38 4.90
N GLY A 539 -5.52 12.13 5.36
CA GLY A 539 -4.35 11.26 5.40
C GLY A 539 -3.72 11.07 4.02
N GLU A 540 -4.51 10.73 3.00
CA GLU A 540 -4.03 10.61 1.63
C GLU A 540 -3.38 11.91 1.11
N ILE A 541 -4.02 13.06 1.33
CA ILE A 541 -3.47 14.38 0.97
C ILE A 541 -2.12 14.61 1.67
N ASN A 542 -1.99 14.16 2.92
CA ASN A 542 -0.76 14.33 3.68
C ASN A 542 0.40 13.49 3.15
N TYR A 543 0.12 12.31 2.58
CA TYR A 543 1.16 11.44 2.03
C TYR A 543 1.79 12.00 0.74
N GLU A 544 1.06 12.86 0.04
CA GLU A 544 1.43 13.41 -1.28
C GLU A 544 2.03 14.82 -1.21
N LYS A 545 2.26 15.36 0.00
CA LYS A 545 2.78 16.72 0.21
C LYS A 545 4.09 16.74 1.02
N PRO A 546 4.96 17.74 0.81
CA PRO A 546 6.12 17.96 1.66
C PRO A 546 5.71 18.14 3.13
N LEU A 547 6.39 17.45 4.04
CA LEU A 547 5.99 17.33 5.44
C LEU A 547 5.91 18.70 6.15
N LEU A 548 6.99 19.48 6.06
CA LEU A 548 7.11 20.76 6.77
C LEU A 548 6.18 21.83 6.21
N GLU A 549 5.91 21.80 4.90
CA GLU A 549 5.00 22.75 4.24
C GLU A 549 3.53 22.39 4.49
N ASN A 550 3.24 21.12 4.81
CA ASN A 550 1.90 20.61 5.03
C ASN A 550 1.51 20.52 6.52
N ALA A 551 2.12 21.34 7.39
CA ALA A 551 1.87 21.30 8.84
C ALA A 551 0.37 21.32 9.20
N ALA A 552 -0.41 22.20 8.58
CA ALA A 552 -1.85 22.32 8.82
C ALA A 552 -2.64 21.06 8.43
N GLY A 553 -2.24 20.35 7.37
CA GLY A 553 -2.89 19.10 6.96
C GLY A 553 -2.60 17.95 7.93
N ILE A 554 -1.38 17.89 8.46
CA ILE A 554 -0.98 16.91 9.48
C ILE A 554 -1.72 17.16 10.79
N GLU A 555 -1.76 18.41 11.25
CA GLU A 555 -2.52 18.81 12.44
C GLU A 555 -4.01 18.50 12.27
N ARG A 556 -4.59 18.80 11.10
CA ARG A 556 -5.99 18.49 10.79
C ARG A 556 -6.29 16.99 10.86
N SER A 557 -5.38 16.14 10.38
CA SER A 557 -5.54 14.68 10.46
C SER A 557 -5.59 14.21 11.92
N TYR A 558 -4.69 14.70 12.77
CA TYR A 558 -4.70 14.41 14.20
C TYR A 558 -5.99 14.91 14.88
N GLU A 559 -6.41 16.14 14.61
CA GLU A 559 -7.65 16.70 15.15
C GLU A 559 -8.88 15.84 14.80
N LEU A 560 -8.97 15.36 13.55
CA LEU A 560 -10.09 14.54 13.10
C LEU A 560 -10.14 13.20 13.83
N VAL A 561 -9.01 12.50 13.97
CA VAL A 561 -9.01 11.21 14.69
C VAL A 561 -9.27 11.40 16.19
N THR A 562 -8.79 12.49 16.79
CA THR A 562 -9.11 12.83 18.19
C THR A 562 -10.59 13.17 18.37
N GLN A 563 -11.19 13.94 17.45
CA GLN A 563 -12.62 14.24 17.48
C GLN A 563 -13.47 12.97 17.31
N ALA A 564 -13.05 12.08 16.41
CA ALA A 564 -13.72 10.81 16.21
C ALA A 564 -13.68 9.95 17.46
N ARG A 565 -12.56 9.91 18.19
CA ARG A 565 -12.41 9.16 19.45
C ARG A 565 -13.57 9.40 20.42
N ASP A 566 -13.95 10.67 20.60
CA ASP A 566 -14.98 11.09 21.56
C ASP A 566 -16.40 10.72 21.09
N LEU A 567 -16.56 10.31 19.82
CA LEU A 567 -17.82 9.93 19.21
C LEU A 567 -17.99 8.40 19.12
N ILE A 568 -16.94 7.63 19.39
CA ILE A 568 -16.96 6.16 19.33
C ILE A 568 -17.35 5.62 20.72
N PRO A 569 -18.33 4.72 20.83
CA PRO A 569 -18.67 4.08 22.09
C PRO A 569 -17.45 3.40 22.73
N GLU A 570 -17.28 3.51 24.05
CA GLU A 570 -16.06 3.10 24.77
C GLU A 570 -15.70 1.62 24.52
N ASP A 571 -16.69 0.72 24.56
CA ASP A 571 -16.51 -0.70 24.31
C ASP A 571 -16.07 -1.00 22.87
N VAL A 572 -16.54 -0.21 21.89
CA VAL A 572 -16.12 -0.33 20.49
C VAL A 572 -14.69 0.18 20.34
N LEU A 573 -14.39 1.35 20.91
CA LEU A 573 -13.07 1.98 20.86
C LEU A 573 -11.97 1.07 21.43
N ALA A 574 -12.27 0.33 22.50
CA ALA A 574 -11.33 -0.59 23.15
C ALA A 574 -10.97 -1.82 22.29
N HIS A 575 -11.74 -2.12 21.24
CA HIS A 575 -11.58 -3.31 20.40
C HIS A 575 -11.29 -2.98 18.92
N ASP A 576 -11.60 -1.77 18.46
CA ASP A 576 -11.48 -1.41 17.05
C ASP A 576 -10.06 -1.04 16.64
N TRP A 577 -9.34 -2.01 16.06
CA TRP A 577 -8.00 -1.79 15.54
C TRP A 577 -7.95 -0.94 14.26
N ARG A 578 -9.09 -0.70 13.59
CA ARG A 578 -9.14 0.06 12.33
C ARG A 578 -9.10 1.55 12.57
N TYR A 579 -9.87 2.03 13.54
CA TYR A 579 -9.72 3.34 14.13
C TYR A 579 -8.30 3.50 14.68
N ALA A 580 -7.84 2.54 15.50
CA ALA A 580 -6.54 2.63 16.15
C ALA A 580 -5.39 2.75 15.13
N MET A 581 -5.47 2.02 14.02
CA MET A 581 -4.49 2.09 12.93
C MET A 581 -4.47 3.46 12.22
N LEU A 582 -5.64 4.03 11.90
CA LEU A 582 -5.72 5.38 11.32
C LEU A 582 -5.23 6.46 12.30
N ALA A 583 -5.66 6.38 13.56
CA ALA A 583 -5.24 7.29 14.62
C ALA A 583 -3.73 7.18 14.87
N GLN A 584 -3.18 5.97 14.92
CA GLN A 584 -1.76 5.72 15.11
C GLN A 584 -0.95 6.43 14.02
N ARG A 585 -1.38 6.32 12.75
CA ARG A 585 -0.70 6.99 11.66
C ARG A 585 -0.71 8.51 11.84
N ALA A 586 -1.86 9.10 12.14
CA ALA A 586 -1.98 10.55 12.34
C ALA A 586 -1.11 11.07 13.51
N VAL A 587 -1.05 10.33 14.63
CA VAL A 587 -0.21 10.68 15.80
C VAL A 587 1.27 10.61 15.45
N ILE A 588 1.71 9.56 14.74
CA ILE A 588 3.11 9.43 14.34
C ILE A 588 3.47 10.54 13.33
N ASP A 589 2.62 10.82 12.35
CA ASP A 589 2.85 11.91 11.38
C ASP A 589 2.98 13.27 12.11
N LEU A 590 2.14 13.55 13.12
CA LEU A 590 2.25 14.75 13.96
C LEU A 590 3.53 14.78 14.80
N TYR A 591 3.92 13.65 15.41
CA TYR A 591 5.19 13.53 16.13
C TYR A 591 6.37 13.88 15.21
N ILE A 592 6.38 13.32 13.99
CA ILE A 592 7.45 13.56 13.01
C ILE A 592 7.47 15.05 12.69
N LEU A 593 6.34 15.66 12.32
CA LEU A 593 6.25 17.09 12.03
C LEU A 593 6.83 17.95 13.16
N ARG A 594 6.33 17.77 14.40
CA ARG A 594 6.76 18.56 15.56
C ARG A 594 8.25 18.41 15.84
N ARG A 595 8.77 17.19 15.72
CA ARG A 595 10.19 16.91 15.89
C ARG A 595 11.03 17.60 14.81
N GLN A 596 10.67 17.44 13.55
CA GLN A 596 11.44 18.04 12.45
C GLN A 596 11.39 19.57 12.47
N MET A 597 10.26 20.18 12.85
CA MET A 597 10.19 21.63 13.06
C MET A 597 11.10 22.10 14.20
N ALA A 598 11.18 21.35 15.31
CA ALA A 598 12.07 21.68 16.42
C ALA A 598 13.55 21.56 16.01
N LEU A 599 13.90 20.52 15.26
CA LEU A 599 15.24 20.33 14.71
C LEU A 599 15.60 21.43 13.70
N GLN A 600 14.67 21.81 12.81
CA GLN A 600 14.84 22.90 11.85
C GLN A 600 15.13 24.22 12.57
N ASN A 601 14.34 24.56 13.59
CA ASN A 601 14.55 25.77 14.38
C ASN A 601 15.94 25.79 15.05
N ALA A 602 16.40 24.65 15.58
CA ALA A 602 17.72 24.53 16.19
C ALA A 602 18.84 24.67 15.15
N TYR A 603 18.69 24.02 14.00
CA TYR A 603 19.62 24.10 12.87
C TYR A 603 19.74 25.54 12.35
N ASP A 604 18.62 26.19 12.04
CA ASP A 604 18.58 27.56 11.51
C ASP A 604 19.15 28.57 12.51
N SER A 605 18.82 28.42 13.80
CA SER A 605 19.38 29.26 14.85
C SER A 605 20.90 29.13 14.94
N ALA A 606 21.42 27.90 14.76
CA ALA A 606 22.84 27.65 14.77
C ALA A 606 23.54 28.23 13.54
N ILE A 607 23.00 28.02 12.34
CA ILE A 607 23.52 28.61 11.10
C ILE A 607 23.53 30.15 11.20
N ALA A 608 22.44 30.76 11.67
CA ALA A 608 22.35 32.21 11.82
C ALA A 608 23.38 32.76 12.82
N GLU A 609 23.68 32.04 13.91
CA GLU A 609 24.73 32.43 14.84
C GLU A 609 26.13 32.29 14.23
N LEU A 610 26.40 31.21 13.50
CA LEU A 610 27.68 31.02 12.81
C LEU A 610 27.89 32.09 11.73
N ASP A 611 26.88 32.42 10.93
CA ASP A 611 26.90 33.53 9.96
C ASP A 611 27.23 34.86 10.65
N ARG A 612 26.61 35.16 11.80
CA ARG A 612 26.92 36.37 12.59
C ARG A 612 28.38 36.40 13.03
N GLN A 613 28.91 35.28 13.53
CA GLN A 613 30.30 35.21 13.97
C GLN A 613 31.28 35.34 12.78
N LEU A 614 30.97 34.71 11.64
CA LEU A 614 31.70 34.88 10.39
C LEU A 614 31.71 36.35 9.96
N ALA A 615 30.61 37.08 10.02
CA ALA A 615 30.58 38.49 9.60
C ALA A 615 31.51 39.43 10.39
N THR A 616 31.87 39.11 11.65
CA THR A 616 32.68 40.01 12.49
C THR A 616 34.18 40.02 12.19
N ASN A 617 34.66 39.10 11.35
CA ASN A 617 36.09 38.87 11.05
C ASN A 617 37.00 38.72 12.28
N ARG A 618 36.43 38.30 13.42
CA ARG A 618 37.13 37.98 14.66
C ARG A 618 37.31 36.45 14.77
N PRO A 619 38.20 35.96 15.65
CA PRO A 619 38.22 34.56 16.04
C PRO A 619 36.82 34.13 16.48
N ILE A 620 36.36 32.98 15.97
CA ILE A 620 35.08 32.41 16.35
C ILE A 620 35.16 32.02 17.83
N LYS A 621 34.07 32.31 18.56
CA LYS A 621 33.97 32.02 20.01
C LYS A 621 33.92 30.51 20.23
N ASP A 622 33.94 30.11 21.51
CA ASP A 622 33.73 28.72 21.89
C ASP A 622 32.46 28.14 21.22
N LEU A 623 32.64 27.06 20.45
CA LEU A 623 31.57 26.35 19.76
C LEU A 623 30.80 25.40 20.68
N ILE A 624 31.35 25.07 21.86
CA ILE A 624 30.76 24.11 22.80
C ILE A 624 29.30 24.45 23.16
N PRO A 625 28.93 25.71 23.48
CA PRO A 625 27.54 26.04 23.79
C PRO A 625 26.59 25.79 22.60
N LEU A 626 27.07 25.98 21.37
CA LEU A 626 26.28 25.76 20.17
C LEU A 626 26.08 24.27 19.90
N ILE A 627 27.15 23.49 20.04
CA ILE A 627 27.10 22.01 19.95
C ILE A 627 26.12 21.47 21.00
N GLN A 628 26.22 21.92 22.25
CA GLN A 628 25.30 21.52 23.32
C GLN A 628 23.86 21.91 23.01
N SER A 629 23.62 23.08 22.43
CA SER A 629 22.27 23.50 22.02
C SER A 629 21.67 22.58 20.94
N LEU A 630 22.48 22.19 19.95
CA LEU A 630 22.08 21.24 18.91
C LEU A 630 21.80 19.85 19.50
N GLU A 631 22.68 19.36 20.36
CA GLU A 631 22.52 18.07 21.02
C GLU A 631 21.27 18.04 21.94
N ASN A 632 21.02 19.12 22.67
CA ASN A 632 19.81 19.25 23.48
C ASN A 632 18.53 19.27 22.64
N ALA A 633 18.57 19.75 21.39
CA ALA A 633 17.42 19.72 20.49
C ALA A 633 17.07 18.31 19.99
N LEU A 634 18.00 17.36 20.06
CA LEU A 634 17.75 15.95 19.74
C LEU A 634 16.93 15.25 20.83
N GLU A 635 16.96 15.74 22.06
CA GLU A 635 16.16 15.20 23.15
C GLU A 635 14.67 15.47 22.94
N GLU A 636 13.82 14.56 23.43
CA GLU A 636 12.38 14.73 23.32
C GLU A 636 11.86 15.76 24.31
N THR A 637 11.06 16.69 23.81
CA THR A 637 10.25 17.57 24.65
C THR A 637 9.14 16.77 25.34
N PRO A 638 8.53 17.29 26.43
CA PRO A 638 7.37 16.66 27.05
C PRO A 638 6.19 16.43 26.07
N GLU A 639 6.02 17.32 25.09
CA GLU A 639 5.01 17.18 24.03
C GLU A 639 5.32 15.99 23.12
N LEU A 640 6.56 15.86 22.65
CA LEU A 640 6.99 14.73 21.81
C LEU A 640 6.86 13.40 22.57
N LEU A 641 7.25 13.37 23.85
CA LEU A 641 7.08 12.18 24.68
C LEU A 641 5.61 11.80 24.84
N ALA A 642 4.70 12.77 25.00
CA ALA A 642 3.26 12.52 25.07
C ALA A 642 2.72 11.91 23.77
N LEU A 643 3.05 12.50 22.61
CA LEU A 643 2.66 11.98 21.30
C LEU A 643 3.21 10.56 21.07
N ARG A 644 4.48 10.31 21.43
CA ARG A 644 5.08 8.97 21.30
C ARG A 644 4.41 7.94 22.20
N ASN A 645 4.06 8.31 23.43
CA ASN A 645 3.32 7.43 24.34
C ASN A 645 1.91 7.13 23.82
N GLU A 646 1.23 8.12 23.23
CA GLU A 646 -0.06 7.92 22.57
C GLU A 646 0.06 6.96 21.38
N ALA A 647 1.08 7.14 20.52
CA ALA A 647 1.33 6.26 19.39
C ALA A 647 1.64 4.81 19.82
N ILE A 648 2.38 4.62 20.92
CA ILE A 648 2.66 3.29 21.49
C ILE A 648 1.38 2.66 22.04
N ALA A 649 0.53 3.41 22.73
CA ALA A 649 -0.73 2.90 23.24
C ALA A 649 -1.66 2.43 22.10
N LEU A 650 -1.69 3.17 20.99
CA LEU A 650 -2.41 2.79 19.78
C LEU A 650 -1.76 1.56 19.10
N ASP A 651 -0.43 1.46 19.06
CA ASP A 651 0.29 0.29 18.53
C ASP A 651 -0.02 -1.00 19.31
N ASP A 652 -0.08 -0.90 20.64
CA ASP A 652 -0.43 -2.03 21.49
C ASP A 652 -1.90 -2.44 21.32
N LEU A 653 -2.79 -1.49 20.99
CA LEU A 653 -4.18 -1.77 20.67
C LEU A 653 -4.32 -2.46 19.31
N THR A 654 -3.62 -1.96 18.27
CA THR A 654 -3.61 -2.59 16.94
C THR A 654 -2.97 -3.98 16.98
N ASP A 655 -1.95 -4.20 17.80
CA ASP A 655 -1.31 -5.51 17.95
C ASP A 655 -2.22 -6.51 18.68
N ARG A 656 -2.85 -6.07 19.77
CA ARG A 656 -3.76 -6.93 20.55
C ARG A 656 -4.92 -7.43 19.69
N ASN A 657 -5.59 -6.52 19.00
CA ASN A 657 -6.85 -6.81 18.32
C ASN A 657 -6.68 -7.12 16.83
N GLY A 658 -5.62 -6.61 16.19
CA GLY A 658 -5.35 -6.78 14.75
C GLY A 658 -4.05 -7.54 14.44
N GLY A 659 -3.16 -7.76 15.42
CA GLY A 659 -1.84 -8.37 15.20
C GLY A 659 -0.89 -7.53 14.33
N ILE A 660 -1.14 -6.22 14.22
CA ILE A 660 -0.38 -5.30 13.38
C ILE A 660 0.38 -4.32 14.28
N ARG A 661 1.65 -4.07 13.94
CA ARG A 661 2.47 -3.01 14.54
C ARG A 661 3.10 -2.11 13.49
N CYS A 662 3.39 -0.86 13.85
CA CYS A 662 3.98 0.13 12.97
C CYS A 662 5.51 0.22 13.16
N ALA A 663 6.26 -0.25 12.16
CA ALA A 663 7.73 -0.24 12.21
C ALA A 663 8.36 1.16 12.29
N ALA A 664 7.61 2.24 12.01
CA ALA A 664 8.10 3.61 12.19
C ALA A 664 8.53 3.86 13.65
N LEU A 665 7.80 3.30 14.63
CA LEU A 665 8.08 3.47 16.06
C LEU A 665 9.47 2.97 16.48
N LEU A 666 10.07 2.07 15.71
CA LEU A 666 11.40 1.52 15.98
C LEU A 666 12.52 2.56 15.82
N LYS A 667 12.28 3.66 15.10
CA LYS A 667 13.33 4.65 14.78
C LYS A 667 12.91 6.12 14.81
N ILE A 668 11.61 6.45 14.93
CA ILE A 668 11.14 7.86 14.88
C ILE A 668 11.85 8.79 15.88
N LYS A 669 12.25 8.26 17.05
CA LYS A 669 12.92 9.04 18.09
C LYS A 669 14.33 9.46 17.64
N ASP A 670 15.06 8.55 17.03
CA ASP A 670 16.49 8.77 16.73
C ASP A 670 16.71 9.39 15.35
N TYR A 671 15.64 9.52 14.56
CA TYR A 671 15.69 10.06 13.21
C TYR A 671 15.93 11.58 13.18
N ASP A 672 16.88 12.00 12.34
CA ASP A 672 17.24 13.39 12.07
C ASP A 672 17.14 13.67 10.56
N GLY A 673 16.01 14.24 10.15
CA GLY A 673 15.73 14.61 8.77
C GLY A 673 16.27 15.98 8.37
N ILE A 674 16.80 16.75 9.32
CA ILE A 674 17.26 18.13 9.12
C ILE A 674 18.79 18.20 9.01
N GLY A 675 19.50 17.33 9.72
CA GLY A 675 20.97 17.32 9.76
C GLY A 675 21.56 18.03 10.97
N VAL A 676 20.83 18.06 12.10
CA VAL A 676 21.33 18.56 13.39
C VAL A 676 22.53 17.75 13.88
N LYS A 677 22.49 16.42 13.75
CA LYS A 677 23.60 15.51 14.10
C LYS A 677 24.82 15.77 13.23
N TRP A 678 24.61 15.96 11.92
CA TRP A 678 25.67 16.33 10.97
C TRP A 678 26.31 17.67 11.37
N LEU A 679 25.51 18.72 11.58
CA LEU A 679 26.01 20.04 11.95
C LEU A 679 26.80 20.00 13.27
N ALA A 680 26.27 19.33 14.29
CA ALA A 680 26.98 19.15 15.56
C ALA A 680 28.31 18.40 15.36
N SER A 681 28.33 17.36 14.52
CA SER A 681 29.55 16.62 14.16
C SER A 681 30.58 17.53 13.48
N GLN A 682 30.19 18.31 12.47
CA GLN A 682 31.08 19.25 11.79
C GLN A 682 31.65 20.32 12.72
N LEU A 683 30.83 20.85 13.62
CA LEU A 683 31.29 21.82 14.63
C LEU A 683 32.25 21.20 15.64
N ARG A 684 32.03 19.95 16.05
CA ARG A 684 32.99 19.21 16.90
C ARG A 684 34.33 19.05 16.17
N HIS A 685 34.33 18.59 14.92
CA HIS A 685 35.55 18.47 14.14
C HIS A 685 36.28 19.82 14.02
N ALA A 686 35.56 20.90 13.72
CA ALA A 686 36.16 22.24 13.69
C ALA A 686 36.74 22.65 15.06
N ALA A 687 36.05 22.38 16.17
CA ALA A 687 36.49 22.76 17.51
C ALA A 687 37.71 21.94 18.01
N TYR A 688 37.79 20.64 17.68
CA TYR A 688 38.82 19.74 18.20
C TYR A 688 40.03 19.57 17.28
N GLU A 689 39.81 19.56 15.97
CA GLU A 689 40.87 19.32 14.97
C GLU A 689 41.40 20.63 14.37
N GLY A 690 40.75 21.76 14.62
CA GLY A 690 41.19 23.06 14.13
C GLY A 690 42.55 23.44 14.68
N GLU A 691 43.54 23.59 13.79
CA GLU A 691 44.93 23.85 14.19
C GLU A 691 45.16 25.32 14.58
N SER A 692 44.30 26.23 14.11
CA SER A 692 44.39 27.67 14.34
C SER A 692 43.02 28.35 14.28
N SER A 693 42.89 29.57 14.83
CA SER A 693 41.64 30.33 14.73
C SER A 693 41.20 30.61 13.28
N SER A 694 42.14 30.71 12.35
CA SER A 694 41.84 30.83 10.91
C SER A 694 41.34 29.51 10.31
N ASP A 695 41.92 28.38 10.70
CA ASP A 695 41.49 27.05 10.23
C ASP A 695 40.08 26.72 10.71
N ILE A 696 39.80 26.91 12.01
CA ILE A 696 38.46 26.76 12.59
C ILE A 696 37.44 27.61 11.81
N ARG A 697 37.80 28.85 11.50
CA ARG A 697 36.96 29.78 10.77
C ARG A 697 36.70 29.34 9.33
N ASN A 698 37.71 28.81 8.64
CA ASN A 698 37.55 28.28 7.30
C ASN A 698 36.63 27.06 7.29
N ARG A 699 36.83 26.10 8.20
CA ARG A 699 35.96 24.92 8.35
C ARG A 699 34.51 25.30 8.61
N ILE A 700 34.27 26.25 9.50
CA ILE A 700 32.91 26.74 9.76
C ILE A 700 32.34 27.45 8.54
N SER A 701 33.15 28.22 7.82
CA SER A 701 32.73 28.84 6.56
C SER A 701 32.32 27.80 5.53
N GLU A 702 33.02 26.67 5.42
CA GLU A 702 32.64 25.56 4.53
C GLU A 702 31.33 24.90 4.95
N VAL A 703 31.09 24.74 6.24
CA VAL A 703 29.85 24.17 6.78
C VAL A 703 28.65 25.09 6.55
N VAL A 704 28.80 26.39 6.84
CA VAL A 704 27.72 27.39 6.71
C VAL A 704 27.38 27.66 5.24
N ASN A 705 28.37 27.58 4.36
CA ASN A 705 28.20 27.82 2.93
C ASN A 705 28.22 26.51 2.11
N TYR A 706 27.85 25.39 2.74
CA TYR A 706 27.97 24.05 2.14
C TYR A 706 27.27 23.94 0.78
N ASP A 707 26.03 24.42 0.71
CA ASP A 707 25.14 24.41 -0.45
C ASP A 707 24.98 25.80 -1.10
N ARG A 708 25.66 26.82 -0.58
CA ARG A 708 25.63 28.17 -1.17
C ARG A 708 26.52 28.23 -2.40
N THR A 709 26.01 28.83 -3.47
CA THR A 709 26.72 29.03 -4.73
C THR A 709 26.98 30.50 -5.01
N GLY A 710 28.16 30.80 -5.56
CA GLY A 710 28.52 32.10 -6.13
C GLY A 710 28.09 32.26 -7.60
N PRO A 711 28.38 33.42 -8.21
CA PRO A 711 28.14 33.64 -9.64
C PRO A 711 28.84 32.59 -10.52
N GLY A 712 28.06 31.86 -11.31
CA GLY A 712 28.56 30.81 -12.19
C GLY A 712 28.89 29.50 -11.50
N GLU A 713 28.53 29.34 -10.22
CA GLU A 713 28.60 28.08 -9.46
C GLU A 713 27.21 27.44 -9.36
N PHE A 714 27.20 26.11 -9.26
CA PHE A 714 25.99 25.31 -9.14
C PHE A 714 26.13 24.31 -7.99
N TYR A 715 25.02 24.02 -7.32
CA TYR A 715 24.86 22.97 -6.33
C TYR A 715 23.49 22.32 -6.57
N GLU A 716 23.45 21.00 -6.57
CA GLU A 716 22.24 20.22 -6.70
C GLU A 716 22.20 19.11 -5.63
N ASP A 717 21.09 19.03 -4.89
CA ASP A 717 20.70 17.82 -4.15
C ASP A 717 19.93 16.92 -5.12
N VAL A 718 20.68 16.03 -5.74
CA VAL A 718 20.23 15.14 -6.81
C VAL A 718 19.16 14.15 -6.30
N GLY A 719 19.12 13.90 -5.00
CA GLY A 719 18.11 13.05 -4.38
C GLY A 719 16.72 13.69 -4.26
N THR A 720 16.59 14.99 -4.53
CA THR A 720 15.36 15.75 -4.28
C THR A 720 14.92 16.50 -5.54
N LEU A 721 13.68 16.26 -6.00
CA LEU A 721 13.15 16.72 -7.29
C LEU A 721 13.39 18.22 -7.55
N ASP A 722 13.02 19.08 -6.59
CA ASP A 722 13.08 20.53 -6.75
C ASP A 722 14.50 21.11 -6.60
N TYR A 723 15.49 20.27 -6.27
CA TYR A 723 16.88 20.67 -6.03
C TYR A 723 17.86 20.11 -7.07
N ALA A 724 17.33 19.52 -8.15
CA ALA A 724 18.13 18.97 -9.26
C ALA A 724 17.61 19.45 -10.64
N PRO A 725 17.54 20.78 -10.90
CA PRO A 725 16.92 21.33 -12.11
C PRO A 725 17.60 20.89 -13.41
N HIS A 726 18.88 20.49 -13.38
CA HIS A 726 19.59 20.03 -14.57
C HIS A 726 19.54 18.51 -14.76
N PHE A 727 18.95 17.74 -13.83
CA PHE A 727 18.87 16.29 -13.93
C PHE A 727 17.86 15.82 -14.98
N ASN A 728 18.28 14.92 -15.87
CA ASN A 728 17.40 14.30 -16.84
C ASN A 728 16.67 13.10 -16.21
N PHE A 729 15.40 13.27 -15.86
CA PHE A 729 14.56 12.18 -15.29
C PHE A 729 14.31 11.00 -16.24
N ALA A 730 14.64 11.09 -17.54
CA ALA A 730 14.65 9.93 -18.43
C ALA A 730 15.88 9.03 -18.21
N SER A 731 16.93 9.54 -17.57
CA SER A 731 18.20 8.83 -17.32
C SER A 731 18.24 8.07 -15.99
N GLY A 732 17.30 8.32 -15.07
CA GLY A 732 17.26 7.65 -13.77
C GLY A 732 16.05 8.01 -12.91
N ASN A 733 15.95 7.34 -11.76
CA ASN A 733 14.88 7.52 -10.78
C ASN A 733 15.42 8.04 -9.45
N LEU A 734 14.55 8.63 -8.64
CA LEU A 734 14.90 9.04 -7.29
C LEU A 734 14.76 7.86 -6.32
N TYR A 735 15.73 7.73 -5.42
CA TYR A 735 15.72 6.76 -4.35
C TYR A 735 15.82 7.44 -3.00
N TYR A 736 14.84 7.14 -2.15
CA TYR A 736 14.73 7.67 -0.81
C TYR A 736 15.08 6.58 0.22
N GLY A 737 16.33 6.62 0.69
CA GLY A 737 16.74 6.23 2.04
C GLY A 737 16.25 4.89 2.62
N THR A 738 16.47 3.77 1.92
CA THR A 738 16.67 2.49 2.61
C THR A 738 18.09 1.98 2.39
N GLY A 739 18.95 2.19 3.41
CA GLY A 739 20.36 1.81 3.49
C GLY A 739 20.90 2.13 4.89
N SER A 740 21.98 1.47 5.32
CA SER A 740 22.65 1.79 6.59
C SER A 740 23.58 3.00 6.42
N TRP A 741 23.14 4.16 6.88
CA TRP A 741 23.92 5.40 6.86
C TRP A 741 24.53 5.68 8.24
N ALA A 742 25.61 6.46 8.28
CA ALA A 742 26.10 6.99 9.55
C ALA A 742 25.08 7.99 10.09
N ASP A 743 24.84 7.96 11.40
CA ASP A 743 23.86 8.81 12.07
C ASP A 743 24.10 10.31 11.88
N ASP A 744 25.33 10.72 11.58
CA ASP A 744 25.74 12.10 11.34
C ASP A 744 25.95 12.43 9.86
N SER A 745 25.44 11.60 8.95
CA SER A 745 25.39 11.94 7.51
C SER A 745 24.39 13.09 7.28
N ARG A 746 24.69 14.01 6.36
CA ARG A 746 23.74 15.06 5.99
C ARG A 746 22.52 14.43 5.28
N PRO A 747 21.28 14.91 5.49
CA PRO A 747 20.10 14.34 4.83
C PRO A 747 20.20 14.21 3.31
N SER A 748 20.70 15.24 2.63
CA SER A 748 20.95 15.27 1.17
C SER A 748 21.96 14.22 0.68
N GLN A 749 22.72 13.59 1.57
CA GLN A 749 23.65 12.50 1.23
C GLN A 749 23.00 11.12 1.30
N ARG A 750 21.81 11.01 1.89
CA ARG A 750 21.08 9.75 2.10
C ARG A 750 19.95 9.55 1.07
N THR A 751 19.65 10.59 0.32
CA THR A 751 18.77 10.64 -0.86
C THR A 751 19.63 10.71 -2.11
N TYR A 752 19.23 10.01 -3.18
CA TYR A 752 20.04 10.01 -4.41
C TYR A 752 19.23 9.61 -5.64
N ALA A 753 19.66 10.08 -6.82
CA ALA A 753 19.22 9.52 -8.09
C ALA A 753 20.01 8.24 -8.39
N TYR A 754 19.37 7.29 -9.06
CA TYR A 754 20.02 6.08 -9.56
C TYR A 754 19.53 5.70 -10.96
N SER A 755 20.41 5.10 -11.74
CA SER A 755 20.08 4.52 -13.03
C SER A 755 19.75 3.03 -12.88
N HIS A 756 18.81 2.54 -13.68
CA HIS A 756 18.52 1.12 -13.81
C HIS A 756 19.58 0.39 -14.65
N SER A 757 19.56 -0.95 -14.59
CA SER A 757 20.54 -1.80 -15.29
C SER A 757 20.51 -1.71 -16.81
N HIS A 758 19.36 -1.36 -17.39
CA HIS A 758 19.18 -1.13 -18.82
C HIS A 758 19.57 0.29 -19.26
N GLN A 759 19.80 1.22 -18.33
CA GLN A 759 20.22 2.58 -18.63
C GLN A 759 21.75 2.66 -18.70
N GLU A 760 22.24 3.62 -19.51
CA GLU A 760 23.68 3.88 -19.68
C GLU A 760 24.27 4.60 -18.47
N GLY A 761 23.47 5.31 -17.68
CA GLY A 761 23.93 6.12 -16.56
C GLY A 761 22.99 7.28 -16.24
N LEU A 762 23.44 8.19 -15.40
CA LEU A 762 22.72 9.44 -15.07
C LEU A 762 23.19 10.58 -15.97
N GLU A 763 22.28 11.46 -16.37
CA GLU A 763 22.57 12.59 -17.28
C GLU A 763 22.10 13.92 -16.69
N PHE A 764 22.92 14.96 -16.90
CA PHE A 764 22.68 16.31 -16.45
C PHE A 764 23.00 17.31 -17.57
N GLN A 765 22.10 18.26 -17.80
CA GLN A 765 22.28 19.29 -18.80
C GLN A 765 22.41 20.66 -18.14
N PHE A 766 23.64 21.15 -18.00
CA PHE A 766 23.92 22.47 -17.44
C PHE A 766 23.92 23.54 -18.54
N ASP A 767 23.32 24.68 -18.24
CA ASP A 767 23.42 25.92 -19.01
C ASP A 767 23.95 27.07 -18.14
N GLY A 768 24.31 28.20 -18.77
CA GLY A 768 24.73 29.40 -18.05
C GLY A 768 26.14 29.36 -17.44
N LEU A 769 26.97 28.39 -17.81
CA LEU A 769 28.37 28.29 -17.38
C LEU A 769 29.23 29.42 -17.96
N LEU A 770 30.26 29.81 -17.20
CA LEU A 770 31.24 30.80 -17.63
C LEU A 770 32.06 30.26 -18.81
N LYS A 771 32.11 31.03 -19.89
CA LYS A 771 32.82 30.68 -21.11
C LYS A 771 34.32 30.78 -20.91
N ASN A 772 35.07 29.84 -21.51
CA ASN A 772 36.53 29.79 -21.43
C ASN A 772 37.08 29.63 -20.00
N THR A 773 36.27 29.07 -19.10
CA THR A 773 36.62 28.84 -17.70
C THR A 773 36.69 27.34 -17.44
N ASP A 774 37.75 26.89 -16.76
CA ASP A 774 37.79 25.53 -16.26
C ASP A 774 36.85 25.40 -15.06
N TYR A 775 36.26 24.24 -14.88
CA TYR A 775 35.37 23.97 -13.76
C TYR A 775 35.87 22.76 -12.95
N GLU A 776 35.63 22.78 -11.65
CA GLU A 776 35.72 21.62 -10.78
C GLU A 776 34.31 21.06 -10.56
N LEU A 777 34.10 19.83 -11.00
CA LEU A 777 32.93 19.03 -10.69
C LEU A 777 33.23 18.26 -9.41
N ILE A 778 32.48 18.54 -8.34
CA ILE A 778 32.53 17.81 -7.08
C ILE A 778 31.24 17.01 -6.97
N LEU A 779 31.33 15.71 -6.72
CA LEU A 779 30.16 14.85 -6.64
C LEU A 779 30.23 13.97 -5.41
N MET A 780 29.05 13.67 -4.84
CA MET A 780 28.90 12.78 -3.69
C MET A 780 28.23 11.49 -4.17
N HIS A 781 29.00 10.42 -4.14
CA HIS A 781 28.54 9.09 -4.50
C HIS A 781 28.13 8.33 -3.23
N PRO A 782 26.83 8.06 -3.03
CA PRO A 782 26.39 7.20 -1.95
C PRO A 782 26.75 5.75 -2.28
N ASN A 783 27.26 4.99 -1.30
CA ASN A 783 27.45 3.55 -1.43
C ASN A 783 26.30 2.80 -0.71
N PRO A 784 25.09 2.72 -1.31
CA PRO A 784 23.96 2.11 -0.65
C PRO A 784 24.18 0.60 -0.46
N SER A 785 23.98 0.14 0.77
CA SER A 785 24.08 -1.27 1.12
C SER A 785 22.70 -1.93 1.13
N GLY A 786 22.61 -3.16 0.60
CA GLY A 786 21.41 -3.99 0.69
C GLY A 786 20.25 -3.59 -0.24
N VAL A 787 20.54 -2.87 -1.34
CA VAL A 787 19.55 -2.46 -2.35
C VAL A 787 19.78 -3.23 -3.65
N SER A 788 18.72 -3.75 -4.28
CA SER A 788 18.80 -4.67 -5.42
C SER A 788 19.69 -4.18 -6.58
N PHE A 789 19.60 -2.88 -6.90
CA PHE A 789 20.37 -2.25 -7.97
C PHE A 789 21.85 -2.01 -7.63
N ALA A 790 22.28 -2.18 -6.38
CA ALA A 790 23.67 -2.02 -5.94
C ALA A 790 24.28 -3.29 -5.30
N ILE A 791 23.48 -4.34 -5.07
CA ILE A 791 23.94 -5.59 -4.48
C ILE A 791 25.00 -6.25 -5.37
N ASN A 792 26.13 -6.61 -4.76
CA ASN A 792 27.26 -7.32 -5.39
C ASN A 792 27.85 -6.63 -6.63
N SER A 793 27.69 -5.30 -6.75
CA SER A 793 28.20 -4.53 -7.88
C SER A 793 29.25 -3.51 -7.42
N PRO A 794 30.43 -3.45 -8.08
CA PRO A 794 31.41 -2.39 -7.83
C PRO A 794 30.90 -0.97 -8.09
N ASN A 795 29.83 -0.84 -8.90
CA ASN A 795 29.21 0.43 -9.28
C ASN A 795 30.18 1.44 -9.91
N GLU A 796 31.21 0.97 -10.61
CA GLU A 796 32.13 1.81 -11.38
C GLU A 796 31.40 2.63 -12.46
N PHE A 797 31.76 3.91 -12.61
CA PHE A 797 31.21 4.78 -13.64
C PHE A 797 32.26 5.75 -14.21
N ASP A 798 32.07 6.11 -15.47
CA ASP A 798 32.85 7.12 -16.18
C ASP A 798 32.13 8.48 -16.10
N VAL A 799 32.87 9.52 -15.71
CA VAL A 799 32.44 10.91 -15.81
C VAL A 799 32.72 11.39 -17.23
N VAL A 800 31.65 11.67 -17.98
CA VAL A 800 31.69 12.07 -19.38
C VAL A 800 31.15 13.48 -19.52
N VAL A 801 31.87 14.35 -20.23
CA VAL A 801 31.42 15.73 -20.49
C VAL A 801 31.44 16.00 -21.99
N ASN A 802 30.29 16.37 -22.56
CA ASN A 802 30.12 16.61 -24.00
C ASN A 802 30.71 15.47 -24.86
N GLY A 803 30.50 14.22 -24.42
CA GLY A 803 30.95 12.99 -25.10
C GLY A 803 32.38 12.53 -24.80
N GLU A 804 33.18 13.29 -24.04
CA GLU A 804 34.54 12.91 -23.66
C GLU A 804 34.62 12.33 -22.24
N ILE A 805 35.22 11.15 -22.07
CA ILE A 805 35.48 10.55 -20.75
C ILE A 805 36.64 11.28 -20.07
N LEU A 806 36.37 11.92 -18.94
CA LEU A 806 37.36 12.68 -18.17
C LEU A 806 37.97 11.87 -17.03
N HIS A 807 37.17 11.03 -16.38
CA HIS A 807 37.59 10.31 -15.19
C HIS A 807 36.78 9.03 -15.03
N ARG A 808 37.43 7.95 -14.56
CA ARG A 808 36.77 6.72 -14.12
C ARG A 808 36.74 6.67 -12.61
N VAL A 809 35.53 6.59 -12.06
CA VAL A 809 35.30 6.45 -10.62
C VAL A 809 35.23 4.97 -10.26
N ILE A 810 35.96 4.60 -9.22
CA ILE A 810 35.85 3.30 -8.56
C ILE A 810 35.36 3.58 -7.14
N PRO A 811 34.07 3.40 -6.85
CA PRO A 811 33.52 3.61 -5.51
C PRO A 811 34.26 2.79 -4.44
N SER A 812 34.36 3.34 -3.24
CA SER A 812 35.01 2.65 -2.11
C SER A 812 34.19 1.46 -1.59
N GLY A 813 32.89 1.42 -1.94
CA GLY A 813 31.94 0.41 -1.47
C GLY A 813 31.43 0.66 -0.05
N LYS A 814 31.78 1.78 0.60
CA LYS A 814 31.38 2.09 1.98
C LYS A 814 31.15 3.59 2.20
N GLY A 815 30.03 3.93 2.85
CA GLY A 815 29.74 5.32 3.22
C GLY A 815 29.42 6.18 2.00
N ILE A 816 29.95 7.40 1.98
CA ILE A 816 29.75 8.38 0.90
C ILE A 816 31.13 8.79 0.39
N ASP A 817 31.35 8.63 -0.91
CA ASP A 817 32.60 9.06 -1.56
C ASP A 817 32.45 10.48 -2.10
N ARG A 818 33.41 11.35 -1.76
CA ARG A 818 33.55 12.68 -2.36
C ARG A 818 34.58 12.61 -3.49
N ILE A 819 34.15 12.93 -4.70
CA ILE A 819 34.98 12.83 -5.90
C ILE A 819 35.07 14.21 -6.56
N SER A 820 36.28 14.63 -6.92
CA SER A 820 36.55 15.88 -7.65
C SER A 820 37.13 15.58 -9.03
N VAL A 821 36.55 16.17 -10.07
CA VAL A 821 36.99 16.04 -11.47
C VAL A 821 37.10 17.43 -12.10
N ARG A 822 38.24 17.72 -12.74
CA ARG A 822 38.42 18.98 -13.49
C ARG A 822 37.81 18.87 -14.88
N ILE A 823 36.88 19.75 -15.19
CA ILE A 823 36.29 19.94 -16.52
C ILE A 823 37.05 21.06 -17.23
N PRO A 824 37.80 20.77 -18.30
CA PRO A 824 38.52 21.79 -19.05
C PRO A 824 37.56 22.69 -19.83
N ALA A 825 37.87 23.98 -19.90
CA ALA A 825 37.08 25.01 -20.57
C ALA A 825 36.69 24.68 -22.02
N ARG A 826 37.53 23.90 -22.73
CA ARG A 826 37.27 23.46 -24.10
C ARG A 826 36.03 22.56 -24.25
N LEU A 827 35.58 21.96 -23.14
CA LEU A 827 34.39 21.12 -23.10
C LEU A 827 33.15 21.90 -22.68
N ILE A 828 33.24 23.20 -22.40
CA ILE A 828 32.09 24.06 -22.15
C ILE A 828 31.76 24.78 -23.45
N THR A 829 30.68 24.36 -24.09
CA THR A 829 30.30 24.86 -25.42
C THR A 829 29.21 25.89 -25.28
N ASN A 830 29.50 27.15 -25.63
CA ASN A 830 28.54 28.27 -25.52
C ASN A 830 27.99 28.58 -24.12
N GLY A 831 28.59 28.02 -23.07
CA GLY A 831 28.07 28.11 -21.69
C GLY A 831 27.29 26.87 -21.27
N ASP A 832 27.27 25.83 -22.11
CA ASP A 832 26.51 24.60 -21.86
C ASP A 832 27.47 23.41 -21.68
N ALA A 833 27.07 22.48 -20.83
CA ALA A 833 27.75 21.20 -20.64
C ALA A 833 26.74 20.08 -20.39
N ASP A 834 26.78 19.05 -21.23
CA ASP A 834 26.16 17.75 -20.97
C ASP A 834 27.13 16.92 -20.13
N ILE A 835 26.75 16.64 -18.89
CA ILE A 835 27.52 15.85 -17.92
C ILE A 835 26.80 14.52 -17.70
N GLN A 836 27.49 13.42 -17.98
CA GLN A 836 26.95 12.07 -17.85
C GLN A 836 27.82 11.22 -16.93
N PHE A 837 27.17 10.42 -16.11
CA PHE A 837 27.80 9.44 -15.22
C PHE A 837 27.50 8.06 -15.78
N ARG A 838 28.32 7.60 -16.73
CA ARG A 838 28.07 6.38 -17.50
C ARG A 838 28.55 5.16 -16.76
N ARG A 839 27.65 4.21 -16.57
CA ARG A 839 27.93 2.89 -15.99
C ARG A 839 29.04 2.18 -16.77
N VAL A 840 30.05 1.65 -16.07
CA VAL A 840 31.02 0.77 -16.71
C VAL A 840 30.39 -0.61 -16.91
N LYS A 841 30.22 -1.00 -18.18
CA LYS A 841 29.65 -2.29 -18.56
C LYS A 841 30.32 -3.45 -17.81
N ASP A 842 29.52 -4.38 -17.30
CA ASP A 842 29.93 -5.57 -16.52
C ASP A 842 30.60 -5.27 -15.17
N ARG A 843 30.81 -4.00 -14.82
CA ARG A 843 31.42 -3.55 -13.55
C ARG A 843 30.47 -2.76 -12.66
N ALA A 844 29.32 -2.39 -13.19
CA ALA A 844 28.29 -1.66 -12.47
C ALA A 844 26.90 -2.15 -12.92
N ARG A 845 25.94 -2.17 -11.98
CA ARG A 845 24.52 -2.42 -12.26
C ARG A 845 23.73 -1.14 -12.36
N SER A 846 24.14 -0.13 -11.61
CA SER A 846 23.55 1.19 -11.57
C SER A 846 24.64 2.21 -11.38
N THR A 847 24.31 3.47 -11.63
CA THR A 847 25.08 4.63 -11.18
C THR A 847 24.20 5.41 -10.22
N CYS A 848 24.75 5.81 -9.08
CA CYS A 848 24.02 6.55 -8.04
C CYS A 848 24.73 7.87 -7.73
N LEU A 849 23.97 8.92 -7.47
CA LEU A 849 24.50 10.23 -7.12
C LEU A 849 23.58 10.97 -6.14
N SER A 850 24.13 11.47 -5.03
CA SER A 850 23.35 12.20 -4.00
C SER A 850 23.45 13.70 -4.17
N GLU A 851 24.66 14.24 -4.41
CA GLU A 851 24.90 15.68 -4.50
C GLU A 851 25.93 16.00 -5.58
N LEU A 852 25.83 17.20 -6.15
CA LEU A 852 26.74 17.70 -7.17
C LEU A 852 27.03 19.18 -6.96
N TRP A 853 28.29 19.59 -7.10
CA TRP A 853 28.72 20.99 -7.26
C TRP A 853 29.49 21.17 -8.55
N LEU A 854 29.32 22.33 -9.16
CA LEU A 854 30.10 22.75 -10.31
C LEU A 854 30.64 24.15 -10.02
N ARG A 855 31.96 24.27 -9.83
CA ARG A 855 32.63 25.52 -9.41
C ARG A 855 33.68 25.97 -10.43
N PRO A 856 33.74 27.25 -10.82
CA PRO A 856 34.81 27.72 -11.70
C PRO A 856 36.15 27.64 -10.97
N VAL A 857 37.16 27.11 -11.63
CA VAL A 857 38.53 27.09 -11.11
C VAL A 857 39.09 28.51 -11.23
N GLU A 858 39.36 29.17 -10.10
CA GLU A 858 40.08 30.44 -10.10
C GLU A 858 41.46 30.24 -10.75
N GLY A 859 41.74 31.07 -11.76
CA GLY A 859 42.96 31.00 -12.58
C GLY A 859 44.20 31.62 -11.94
#